data_AF-A0A8S2ARJ8-F1
#
_entry.id   AF-A0A8S2ARJ8-F1
#
_cell.length_a   1.000
_cell.length_b   1.000
_cell.length_c   1.000
_cell.angle_alpha   90.00
_cell.angle_beta   90.00
_cell.angle_gamma   90.00
#
_symmetry.space_group_name_H-M   'P 1'
#
loop_
_entity.id
_entity.type
_entity.pdbx_description
1 polymer ?
#
loop_
_entity_poly.entity_id
_entity_poly.type
_entity_poly.pdbx_seq_one_letter_code
_entity_poly.pdbx_strand_id
1 'polypeptide(L)'
;MSDETASSLSPAKKKQNLGWMEWMRGWSSVFGEILFQRITASHLENPLPLPPVNDLTCVVTGSTSGIGRETARQLAEAGAHVVMAVRNTKAAQELILQWQNEWSGKGLPLNIEAMEIDLLSLDSVARFAEALNARLGPLHVLINNAGMFAMGEAQKFSEEGYEQHMQVNHLAPALLSVLLLPSLIRGSPSRIINVNSVMHSVGFVDPDDMNVVSGRRKYSSLIGYSSSKLAQIMFSSILFKKLPLETGVSVVCLSPGVVLTNVARDLSRFLQALYAVIPYFIFSPQEGCRSSLFSATDPQIPEYWETLKNDDWPVCPFISQDCRPANPSEEAHNTETAQRVWEKTLELVGLPLDAVEKLIEGENIQCRLSYHSMALLTSLVQVFGRMGDWAQLAQSVILGLIFSYLLAKLISIVVTFKEDNLSLTRHTEDSQFEVKPEGVDSRRLDSSSGGGGGEADSLVAEQGSSRSDSVVGDDSEEDDDWEGVESTELDEAFSAATLFVTTAAADRLSQKVPSDVHQQLYGLYKIATEGPCTAPQPSALKMTARAKWQAWQKLGAMPPEEAMEKYIEIVTQLYPTWLDGGVKAGSRGRDDAASNSRGTMGPVFSSLVYDEESENELKIDAIHGFAREGEVDNLLKSIESGIPVNARDSEGRTPLHWAIDRGHLNIAKVLVDKNADVNAKDNEGQTPLHYAVVCDREAIAEFLVKQKANTAAKDEDGNSPLDLCESDWPWLRDSAKQTD
;
A
#
# COMPACT_ATOMS: atom_id res chain seq x y z
N MET A 1 -8.88 -67.99 19.24
CA MET A 1 -10.02 -67.82 20.14
C MET A 1 -9.44 -67.61 21.53
N SER A 2 -9.56 -66.43 22.13
CA SER A 2 -10.27 -65.23 21.65
C SER A 2 -9.68 -63.95 22.24
N ASP A 3 -9.60 -62.94 21.38
CA ASP A 3 -9.75 -61.51 21.64
C ASP A 3 -8.85 -60.86 22.72
N GLU A 4 -7.69 -60.38 22.29
CA GLU A 4 -7.08 -59.20 22.90
C GLU A 4 -7.92 -57.97 22.53
N THR A 5 -8.45 -57.26 23.52
CA THR A 5 -9.23 -56.04 23.30
C THR A 5 -8.33 -54.86 22.94
N ALA A 6 -8.06 -54.67 21.65
CA ALA A 6 -7.39 -53.48 21.14
C ALA A 6 -8.22 -52.23 21.50
N SER A 7 -7.72 -51.43 22.45
CA SER A 7 -8.36 -50.16 22.82
C SER A 7 -8.22 -49.16 21.68
N SER A 8 -9.29 -48.96 20.91
CA SER A 8 -9.35 -47.97 19.84
C SER A 8 -9.27 -46.55 20.42
N LEU A 9 -8.05 -46.03 20.57
CA LEU A 9 -7.82 -44.61 20.77
C LEU A 9 -8.41 -43.87 19.57
N SER A 10 -9.50 -43.13 19.82
CA SER A 10 -10.08 -42.24 18.83
C SER A 10 -9.01 -41.24 18.38
N PRO A 11 -8.85 -40.97 17.08
CA PRO A 11 -7.91 -39.95 16.62
C PRO A 11 -8.24 -38.63 17.31
N ALA A 12 -7.25 -38.01 17.95
CA ALA A 12 -7.43 -36.74 18.63
C ALA A 12 -8.01 -35.72 17.64
N LYS A 13 -9.10 -35.05 18.02
CA LYS A 13 -9.68 -33.99 17.17
C LYS A 13 -8.61 -32.92 17.00
N LYS A 14 -8.11 -32.74 15.76
CA LYS A 14 -7.19 -31.64 15.42
C LYS A 14 -7.73 -30.33 16.00
N LYS A 15 -6.89 -29.61 16.74
CA LYS A 15 -7.22 -28.27 17.25
C LYS A 15 -7.48 -27.37 16.04
N GLN A 16 -8.66 -26.76 15.97
CA GLN A 16 -9.09 -25.93 14.83
C GLN A 16 -9.06 -24.43 15.13
N ASN A 17 -9.04 -24.05 16.41
CA ASN A 17 -8.93 -22.69 16.93
C ASN A 17 -8.32 -22.75 18.34
N LEU A 18 -7.94 -21.59 18.91
CA LEU A 18 -7.66 -21.47 20.35
C LEU A 18 -8.86 -21.96 21.19
N GLY A 19 -8.57 -22.55 22.35
CA GLY A 19 -9.57 -22.80 23.38
C GLY A 19 -10.03 -21.50 24.02
N TRP A 20 -11.29 -21.44 24.47
CA TRP A 20 -11.89 -20.19 24.99
C TRP A 20 -11.10 -19.58 26.16
N MET A 21 -10.49 -20.40 27.03
CA MET A 21 -9.63 -19.92 28.12
C MET A 21 -8.32 -19.30 27.60
N GLU A 22 -7.69 -19.91 26.59
CA GLU A 22 -6.46 -19.42 25.96
C GLU A 22 -6.74 -18.07 25.28
N TRP A 23 -7.84 -17.98 24.53
CA TRP A 23 -8.30 -16.76 23.87
C TRP A 23 -8.62 -15.63 24.86
N MET A 24 -9.30 -15.93 25.97
CA MET A 24 -9.56 -14.97 27.05
C MET A 24 -8.28 -14.50 27.74
N ARG A 25 -7.31 -15.39 27.98
CA ARG A 25 -5.97 -15.01 28.49
C ARG A 25 -5.23 -14.13 27.49
N GLY A 26 -5.26 -14.48 26.20
CA GLY A 26 -4.66 -13.70 25.13
C GLY A 26 -5.16 -12.25 25.10
N TRP A 27 -6.47 -12.05 25.17
CA TRP A 27 -7.04 -10.70 25.29
C TRP A 27 -6.67 -10.02 26.60
N SER A 28 -6.62 -10.75 27.72
CA SER A 28 -6.13 -10.20 29.00
C SER A 28 -4.68 -9.70 28.90
N SER A 29 -3.82 -10.37 28.13
CA SER A 29 -2.45 -9.91 27.84
C SER A 29 -2.43 -8.69 26.93
N VAL A 30 -3.24 -8.66 25.86
CA VAL A 30 -3.37 -7.49 24.97
C VAL A 30 -3.85 -6.25 25.74
N PHE A 31 -4.91 -6.36 26.54
CA PHE A 31 -5.38 -5.26 27.39
C PHE A 31 -4.39 -4.89 28.50
N GLY A 32 -3.66 -5.87 29.04
CA GLY A 32 -2.58 -5.64 30.00
C GLY A 32 -1.43 -4.83 29.42
N GLU A 33 -0.97 -5.15 28.22
CA GLU A 33 0.07 -4.40 27.51
C GLU A 33 -0.41 -2.97 27.22
N ILE A 34 -1.62 -2.80 26.67
CA ILE A 34 -2.24 -1.48 26.43
C ILE A 34 -2.25 -0.61 27.71
N LEU A 35 -2.71 -1.14 28.84
CA LEU A 35 -2.92 -0.36 30.06
C LEU A 35 -1.65 -0.12 30.89
N PHE A 36 -0.66 -1.02 30.82
CA PHE A 36 0.49 -1.00 31.74
C PHE A 36 1.86 -0.83 31.09
N GLN A 37 1.98 -0.82 29.75
CA GLN A 37 3.28 -0.72 29.07
C GLN A 37 4.14 0.49 29.47
N ARG A 38 3.53 1.67 29.71
CA ARG A 38 4.27 2.84 30.21
C ARG A 38 4.75 2.70 31.65
N ILE A 39 4.03 1.93 32.47
CA ILE A 39 4.39 1.70 33.86
C ILE A 39 5.51 0.66 33.95
N THR A 40 5.46 -0.42 33.16
CA THR A 40 6.54 -1.41 33.08
C THR A 40 7.81 -0.80 32.47
N ALA A 41 7.69 -0.12 31.33
CA ALA A 41 8.81 0.55 30.66
C ALA A 41 9.17 1.93 31.23
N SER A 42 8.64 2.32 32.39
CA SER A 42 8.96 3.60 33.06
C SER A 42 10.42 3.72 33.52
N HIS A 43 11.11 2.58 33.60
CA HIS A 43 12.52 2.46 33.97
C HIS A 43 13.48 2.61 32.78
N LEU A 44 12.96 2.71 31.55
CA LEU A 44 13.74 2.89 30.33
C LEU A 44 13.74 4.37 29.92
N GLU A 45 14.92 4.89 29.58
CA GLU A 45 15.07 6.21 28.98
C GLU A 45 14.44 6.27 27.57
N ASN A 46 14.27 7.50 27.05
CA ASN A 46 13.71 7.75 25.72
C ASN A 46 14.32 9.05 25.14
N PRO A 47 15.11 9.00 24.04
CA PRO A 47 15.55 7.80 23.30
C PRO A 47 16.36 6.83 24.19
N LEU A 48 16.52 5.59 23.75
CA LEU A 48 17.32 4.61 24.49
C LEU A 48 18.81 4.95 24.32
N PRO A 49 19.62 5.08 25.40
CA PRO A 49 21.05 5.29 25.27
C PRO A 49 21.72 4.05 24.66
N LEU A 50 22.37 4.22 23.52
CA LEU A 50 23.08 3.13 22.81
C LEU A 50 24.60 3.25 23.03
N PRO A 51 25.33 2.12 23.11
CA PRO A 51 26.78 2.15 22.98
C PRO A 51 27.18 2.56 21.54
N PRO A 52 28.41 3.05 21.31
CA PRO A 52 28.94 3.22 19.96
C PRO A 52 29.00 1.88 19.23
N VAL A 53 28.40 1.80 18.04
CA VAL A 53 28.21 0.57 17.25
C VAL A 53 28.83 0.66 15.86
N ASN A 54 29.96 1.40 15.75
CA ASN A 54 30.65 1.70 14.49
C ASN A 54 30.98 0.47 13.62
N ASP A 55 31.24 -0.67 14.25
CA ASP A 55 31.61 -1.92 13.56
C ASP A 55 30.39 -2.74 13.10
N LEU A 56 29.18 -2.41 13.55
CA LEU A 56 27.97 -3.14 13.17
C LEU A 56 27.50 -2.78 11.76
N THR A 57 26.94 -3.78 11.07
CA THR A 57 26.20 -3.60 9.82
C THR A 57 24.80 -4.17 10.04
N CYS A 58 23.80 -3.33 9.77
CA CYS A 58 22.42 -3.51 10.21
C CYS A 58 21.45 -3.35 9.04
N VAL A 59 20.68 -4.39 8.70
CA VAL A 59 19.57 -4.29 7.75
C VAL A 59 18.29 -4.01 8.54
N VAL A 60 17.56 -2.95 8.18
CA VAL A 60 16.26 -2.62 8.82
C VAL A 60 15.17 -2.56 7.75
N THR A 61 14.25 -3.51 7.79
CA THR A 61 13.12 -3.58 6.85
C THR A 61 12.01 -2.58 7.20
N GLY A 62 11.43 -1.93 6.19
CA GLY A 62 10.28 -1.02 6.38
C GLY A 62 10.62 0.27 7.14
N SER A 63 11.84 0.78 6.97
CA SER A 63 12.41 1.90 7.72
C SER A 63 12.04 3.31 7.20
N THR A 64 11.08 3.46 6.30
CA THR A 64 10.56 4.80 5.90
C THR A 64 9.56 5.39 6.89
N SER A 65 8.96 4.61 7.79
CA SER A 65 8.01 5.15 8.79
C SER A 65 8.03 4.40 10.12
N GLY A 66 7.35 4.98 11.13
CA GLY A 66 7.10 4.36 12.42
C GLY A 66 8.36 3.87 13.15
N ILE A 67 8.25 2.69 13.75
CA ILE A 67 9.29 2.03 14.56
C ILE A 67 10.58 1.85 13.75
N GLY A 68 10.49 1.28 12.55
CA GLY A 68 11.67 0.96 11.72
C GLY A 68 12.47 2.18 11.30
N ARG A 69 11.80 3.30 11.03
CA ARG A 69 12.46 4.58 10.74
C ARG A 69 13.29 5.05 11.92
N GLU A 70 12.72 4.95 13.11
CA GLU A 70 13.33 5.41 14.34
C GLU A 70 14.47 4.47 14.79
N THR A 71 14.31 3.15 14.60
CA THR A 71 15.37 2.14 14.75
C THR A 71 16.54 2.42 13.80
N ALA A 72 16.28 2.65 12.51
CA ALA A 72 17.33 2.93 11.52
C ALA A 72 18.08 4.23 11.84
N ARG A 73 17.35 5.30 12.21
CA ARG A 73 17.93 6.59 12.60
C ARG A 73 18.85 6.44 13.82
N GLN A 74 18.37 5.87 14.93
CA GLN A 74 19.17 5.76 16.16
C GLN A 74 20.38 4.82 16.00
N LEU A 75 20.29 3.75 15.19
CA LEU A 75 21.47 2.90 14.89
C LEU A 75 22.55 3.67 14.10
N ALA A 76 22.15 4.47 13.11
CA ALA A 76 23.09 5.28 12.32
C ALA A 76 23.71 6.41 13.16
N GLU A 77 22.91 7.07 14.03
CA GLU A 77 23.41 8.08 14.98
C GLU A 77 24.38 7.50 16.02
N ALA A 78 24.22 6.21 16.39
CA ALA A 78 25.17 5.48 17.21
C ALA A 78 26.38 4.90 16.43
N GLY A 79 26.46 5.19 15.12
CA GLY A 79 27.62 4.92 14.25
C GLY A 79 27.53 3.67 13.37
N ALA A 80 26.48 2.84 13.48
CA ALA A 80 26.38 1.61 12.69
C ALA A 80 26.21 1.88 11.20
N HIS A 81 26.70 0.96 10.36
CA HIS A 81 26.34 0.91 8.96
C HIS A 81 24.89 0.42 8.81
N VAL A 82 23.98 1.25 8.30
CA VAL A 82 22.54 0.93 8.22
C VAL A 82 22.07 0.81 6.76
N VAL A 83 21.51 -0.34 6.42
CA VAL A 83 20.83 -0.60 5.15
C VAL A 83 19.32 -0.46 5.37
N MET A 84 18.74 0.63 4.87
CA MET A 84 17.29 0.85 4.85
C MET A 84 16.67 -0.01 3.74
N ALA A 85 16.08 -1.14 4.11
CA ALA A 85 15.47 -2.09 3.18
C ALA A 85 13.98 -1.74 3.00
N VAL A 86 13.64 -1.11 1.88
CA VAL A 86 12.35 -0.43 1.67
C VAL A 86 11.79 -0.56 0.25
N ARG A 87 10.46 -0.45 0.10
CA ARG A 87 9.79 -0.50 -1.21
C ARG A 87 10.01 0.75 -2.07
N ASN A 88 10.12 1.92 -1.46
CA ASN A 88 10.39 3.19 -2.14
C ASN A 88 11.74 3.73 -1.65
N THR A 89 12.77 3.54 -2.47
CA THR A 89 14.14 3.99 -2.18
C THR A 89 14.30 5.51 -2.25
N LYS A 90 13.54 6.23 -3.09
CA LYS A 90 13.57 7.70 -3.17
C LYS A 90 13.17 8.33 -1.83
N ALA A 91 12.04 7.90 -1.28
CA ALA A 91 11.56 8.37 0.04
C ALA A 91 12.52 8.02 1.20
N ALA A 92 13.36 6.99 1.06
CA ALA A 92 14.43 6.72 2.03
C ALA A 92 15.67 7.59 1.79
N GLN A 93 16.03 7.89 0.53
CA GLN A 93 17.11 8.82 0.20
C GLN A 93 16.80 10.25 0.67
N GLU A 94 15.55 10.70 0.52
CA GLU A 94 15.04 11.96 1.09
C GLU A 94 15.21 12.00 2.62
N LEU A 95 14.81 10.94 3.33
CA LEU A 95 15.00 10.82 4.79
C LEU A 95 16.49 10.76 5.20
N ILE A 96 17.34 10.07 4.43
CA ILE A 96 18.79 10.00 4.66
C ILE A 96 19.41 11.40 4.51
N LEU A 97 19.06 12.15 3.48
CA LEU A 97 19.52 13.53 3.29
C LEU A 97 19.03 14.45 4.43
N GLN A 98 17.78 14.30 4.87
CA GLN A 98 17.27 15.02 6.04
C GLN A 98 18.12 14.72 7.29
N TRP A 99 18.33 13.44 7.63
CA TRP A 99 19.11 13.06 8.82
C TRP A 99 20.57 13.48 8.70
N GLN A 100 21.18 13.40 7.52
CA GLN A 100 22.55 13.83 7.30
C GLN A 100 22.71 15.35 7.48
N ASN A 101 21.69 16.15 7.12
CA ASN A 101 21.65 17.59 7.42
C ASN A 101 21.42 17.86 8.91
N GLU A 102 20.45 17.18 9.54
CA GLU A 102 20.18 17.27 10.99
C GLU A 102 21.36 16.79 11.85
N TRP A 103 22.21 15.91 11.34
CA TRP A 103 23.40 15.38 12.00
C TRP A 103 24.66 16.23 11.76
N SER A 104 24.61 17.22 10.86
CA SER A 104 25.76 18.06 10.51
C SER A 104 26.38 18.71 11.75
N GLY A 105 27.70 18.55 11.91
CA GLY A 105 28.47 19.05 13.05
C GLY A 105 28.35 18.26 14.36
N LYS A 106 27.55 17.18 14.43
CA LYS A 106 27.42 16.34 15.65
C LYS A 106 28.45 15.22 15.74
N GLY A 107 28.95 14.73 14.60
CA GLY A 107 29.89 13.60 14.55
C GLY A 107 30.43 13.35 13.13
N LEU A 108 30.85 12.10 12.87
CA LEU A 108 31.10 11.62 11.51
C LEU A 108 29.78 11.57 10.71
N PRO A 109 29.82 11.61 9.35
CA PRO A 109 28.63 11.37 8.53
C PRO A 109 27.92 10.06 8.88
N LEU A 110 26.60 10.03 8.73
CA LEU A 110 25.79 8.85 8.99
C LEU A 110 26.09 7.80 7.93
N ASN A 111 26.51 6.61 8.36
CA ASN A 111 26.84 5.52 7.46
C ASN A 111 25.55 4.76 7.08
N ILE A 112 24.72 5.36 6.21
CA ILE A 112 23.37 4.86 5.92
C ILE A 112 23.06 4.89 4.42
N GLU A 113 22.47 3.82 3.92
CA GLU A 113 22.06 3.64 2.52
C GLU A 113 20.62 3.11 2.42
N ALA A 114 20.05 3.15 1.21
CA ALA A 114 18.74 2.57 0.91
C ALA A 114 18.84 1.49 -0.18
N MET A 115 18.18 0.36 0.05
CA MET A 115 18.10 -0.77 -0.89
C MET A 115 16.63 -1.18 -1.09
N GLU A 116 16.28 -1.54 -2.33
CA GLU A 116 14.91 -1.90 -2.71
C GLU A 116 14.53 -3.30 -2.22
N ILE A 117 13.42 -3.40 -1.49
CA ILE A 117 12.72 -4.67 -1.22
C ILE A 117 11.22 -4.43 -1.11
N ASP A 118 10.44 -5.24 -1.82
CA ASP A 118 8.99 -5.32 -1.65
C ASP A 118 8.63 -6.65 -0.98
N LEU A 119 8.20 -6.61 0.28
CA LEU A 119 7.79 -7.82 1.00
C LEU A 119 6.47 -8.42 0.49
N LEU A 120 5.74 -7.72 -0.39
CA LEU A 120 4.64 -8.31 -1.17
C LEU A 120 5.11 -9.16 -2.35
N SER A 121 6.41 -9.27 -2.61
CA SER A 121 7.01 -10.12 -3.65
C SER A 121 8.18 -10.93 -3.11
N LEU A 122 8.05 -12.25 -3.08
CA LEU A 122 9.11 -13.17 -2.67
C LEU A 122 10.30 -13.17 -3.66
N ASP A 123 10.07 -12.82 -4.92
CA ASP A 123 11.15 -12.58 -5.91
C ASP A 123 11.96 -11.32 -5.56
N SER A 124 11.30 -10.23 -5.13
CA SER A 124 12.00 -9.04 -4.64
C SER A 124 12.83 -9.34 -3.39
N VAL A 125 12.28 -10.14 -2.45
CA VAL A 125 13.01 -10.63 -1.27
C VAL A 125 14.24 -11.45 -1.66
N ALA A 126 14.11 -12.37 -2.63
CA ALA A 126 15.21 -13.19 -3.10
C ALA A 126 16.32 -12.34 -3.77
N ARG A 127 15.95 -11.40 -4.65
CA ARG A 127 16.88 -10.48 -5.31
C ARG A 127 17.60 -9.55 -4.32
N PHE A 128 16.90 -9.03 -3.31
CA PHE A 128 17.53 -8.26 -2.23
C PHE A 128 18.58 -9.09 -1.49
N ALA A 129 18.24 -10.33 -1.11
CA ALA A 129 19.15 -11.21 -0.38
C ALA A 129 20.35 -11.64 -1.23
N GLU A 130 20.16 -11.92 -2.53
CA GLU A 130 21.23 -12.19 -3.49
C GLU A 130 22.16 -10.97 -3.61
N ALA A 131 21.61 -9.77 -3.85
CA ALA A 131 22.39 -8.53 -3.98
C ALA A 131 23.17 -8.18 -2.70
N LEU A 132 22.61 -8.42 -1.51
CA LEU A 132 23.31 -8.19 -0.25
C LEU A 132 24.41 -9.25 0.00
N ASN A 133 24.13 -10.54 -0.24
CA ASN A 133 25.14 -11.59 -0.13
C ASN A 133 26.30 -11.41 -1.13
N ALA A 134 26.02 -10.93 -2.35
CA ALA A 134 27.01 -10.68 -3.39
C ALA A 134 28.06 -9.60 -3.03
N ARG A 135 27.77 -8.75 -2.02
CA ARG A 135 28.75 -7.80 -1.47
C ARG A 135 29.84 -8.46 -0.63
N LEU A 136 29.67 -9.73 -0.25
CA LEU A 136 30.58 -10.55 0.57
C LEU A 136 30.93 -10.00 1.98
N GLY A 137 30.41 -8.83 2.36
CA GLY A 137 30.59 -8.26 3.70
C GLY A 137 29.88 -9.04 4.82
N PRO A 138 30.16 -8.70 6.10
CA PRO A 138 29.43 -9.22 7.24
C PRO A 138 28.05 -8.54 7.39
N LEU A 139 27.06 -9.27 7.89
CA LEU A 139 25.80 -8.71 8.40
C LEU A 139 25.72 -9.03 9.89
N HIS A 140 25.74 -8.00 10.73
CA HIS A 140 25.74 -8.16 12.19
C HIS A 140 24.32 -8.17 12.76
N VAL A 141 23.39 -7.41 12.18
CA VAL A 141 21.98 -7.36 12.63
C VAL A 141 21.02 -7.35 11.44
N LEU A 142 20.04 -8.26 11.45
CA LEU A 142 18.88 -8.25 10.56
C LEU A 142 17.63 -7.93 11.39
N ILE A 143 17.02 -6.76 11.16
CA ILE A 143 15.77 -6.34 11.82
C ILE A 143 14.61 -6.47 10.84
N ASN A 144 13.84 -7.55 11.02
CA ASN A 144 12.55 -7.79 10.38
C ASN A 144 11.48 -6.97 11.12
N ASN A 145 11.56 -5.65 10.97
CA ASN A 145 10.63 -4.66 11.51
C ASN A 145 9.36 -4.51 10.66
N ALA A 146 9.49 -4.60 9.33
CA ALA A 146 8.38 -4.34 8.43
C ALA A 146 7.17 -5.23 8.75
N GLY A 147 5.99 -4.63 8.75
CA GLY A 147 4.76 -5.36 8.98
C GLY A 147 3.55 -4.65 8.42
N MET A 148 2.61 -5.44 7.90
CA MET A 148 1.29 -4.97 7.51
C MET A 148 0.32 -5.18 8.67
N PHE A 149 -0.47 -4.15 8.97
CA PHE A 149 -1.56 -4.19 9.93
C PHE A 149 -2.75 -3.43 9.32
N ALA A 150 -3.69 -4.16 8.74
CA ALA A 150 -4.95 -3.63 8.27
C ALA A 150 -6.08 -4.12 9.19
N MET A 151 -6.93 -3.22 9.68
CA MET A 151 -8.07 -3.58 10.54
C MET A 151 -9.38 -3.28 9.86
N GLY A 152 -10.28 -4.27 9.83
CA GLY A 152 -11.59 -4.18 9.17
C GLY A 152 -11.57 -4.38 7.66
N GLU A 153 -10.40 -4.42 7.02
CA GLU A 153 -10.31 -4.66 5.58
C GLU A 153 -10.69 -6.08 5.16
N ALA A 154 -11.21 -6.20 3.93
CA ALA A 154 -11.43 -7.47 3.26
C ALA A 154 -10.11 -8.26 3.06
N GLN A 155 -10.23 -9.56 2.79
CA GLN A 155 -9.09 -10.43 2.51
C GLN A 155 -8.41 -9.99 1.20
N LYS A 156 -7.10 -9.71 1.27
CA LYS A 156 -6.26 -9.33 0.14
C LYS A 156 -5.12 -10.33 -0.01
N PHE A 157 -4.61 -10.48 -1.22
CA PHE A 157 -3.54 -11.42 -1.56
C PHE A 157 -2.36 -10.70 -2.25
N SER A 158 -1.17 -11.31 -2.20
CA SER A 158 -0.02 -10.94 -3.03
C SER A 158 -0.17 -11.45 -4.46
N GLU A 159 0.78 -11.13 -5.33
CA GLU A 159 0.80 -11.62 -6.72
C GLU A 159 1.02 -13.14 -6.79
N GLU A 160 1.71 -13.73 -5.81
CA GLU A 160 1.84 -15.20 -5.64
C GLU A 160 0.61 -15.85 -4.98
N GLY A 161 -0.41 -15.07 -4.60
CA GLY A 161 -1.64 -15.58 -4.00
C GLY A 161 -1.57 -15.84 -2.48
N TYR A 162 -0.62 -15.23 -1.76
CA TYR A 162 -0.53 -15.34 -0.30
C TYR A 162 -1.31 -14.22 0.40
N GLU A 163 -2.01 -14.53 1.49
CA GLU A 163 -2.76 -13.52 2.26
C GLU A 163 -1.80 -12.44 2.77
N GLN A 164 -2.13 -11.15 2.60
CA GLN A 164 -1.14 -10.08 2.72
C GLN A 164 -0.51 -9.92 4.11
N HIS A 165 -1.22 -10.21 5.21
CA HIS A 165 -0.61 -10.24 6.55
C HIS A 165 0.36 -11.42 6.67
N MET A 166 -0.04 -12.63 6.25
CA MET A 166 0.81 -13.81 6.25
C MET A 166 2.06 -13.63 5.37
N GLN A 167 1.90 -13.01 4.19
CA GLN A 167 2.99 -12.68 3.28
C GLN A 167 4.00 -11.73 3.94
N VAL A 168 3.57 -10.54 4.35
CA VAL A 168 4.47 -9.45 4.78
C VAL A 168 5.01 -9.66 6.20
N ASN A 169 4.22 -10.20 7.13
CA ASN A 169 4.64 -10.35 8.52
C ASN A 169 5.40 -11.67 8.79
N HIS A 170 5.28 -12.66 7.90
CA HIS A 170 5.80 -14.01 8.12
C HIS A 170 6.59 -14.58 6.92
N LEU A 171 5.96 -14.84 5.77
CA LEU A 171 6.61 -15.56 4.66
C LEU A 171 7.84 -14.82 4.12
N ALA A 172 7.71 -13.52 3.82
CA ALA A 172 8.82 -12.71 3.31
C ALA A 172 9.95 -12.53 4.34
N PRO A 173 9.69 -12.18 5.63
CA PRO A 173 10.71 -12.22 6.69
C PRO A 173 11.37 -13.59 6.89
N ALA A 174 10.63 -14.70 6.77
CA ALA A 174 11.15 -16.05 6.90
C ALA A 174 12.14 -16.39 5.76
N LEU A 175 11.75 -16.11 4.51
CA LEU A 175 12.62 -16.25 3.34
C LEU A 175 13.89 -15.38 3.47
N LEU A 176 13.73 -14.11 3.83
CA LEU A 176 14.84 -13.17 4.02
C LEU A 176 15.83 -13.64 5.09
N SER A 177 15.30 -14.13 6.22
CA SER A 177 16.10 -14.63 7.35
C SER A 177 16.95 -15.84 6.98
N VAL A 178 16.41 -16.77 6.19
CA VAL A 178 17.16 -17.94 5.71
C VAL A 178 18.16 -17.54 4.64
N LEU A 179 17.75 -16.78 3.62
CA LEU A 179 18.66 -16.40 2.52
C LEU A 179 19.84 -15.54 2.96
N LEU A 180 19.72 -14.77 4.05
CA LEU A 180 20.82 -13.95 4.58
C LEU A 180 21.76 -14.67 5.56
N LEU A 181 21.53 -15.96 5.87
CA LEU A 181 22.42 -16.74 6.74
C LEU A 181 23.90 -16.68 6.34
N PRO A 182 24.32 -16.74 5.06
CA PRO A 182 25.74 -16.61 4.69
C PRO A 182 26.36 -15.28 5.10
N SER A 183 25.61 -14.18 5.07
CA SER A 183 26.09 -12.87 5.53
C SER A 183 26.07 -12.74 7.05
N LEU A 184 25.07 -13.34 7.71
CA LEU A 184 24.97 -13.38 9.17
C LEU A 184 26.07 -14.23 9.81
N ILE A 185 26.43 -15.36 9.22
CA ILE A 185 27.55 -16.21 9.67
C ILE A 185 28.88 -15.48 9.48
N ARG A 186 29.08 -14.73 8.38
CA ARG A 186 30.27 -13.87 8.21
C ARG A 186 30.32 -12.70 9.20
N GLY A 187 29.17 -12.28 9.75
CA GLY A 187 29.06 -11.26 10.79
C GLY A 187 28.90 -11.82 12.20
N SER A 188 29.24 -13.09 12.46
CA SER A 188 29.12 -13.69 13.80
C SER A 188 30.02 -12.95 14.83
N PRO A 189 29.53 -12.58 16.03
CA PRO A 189 28.19 -12.82 16.56
C PRO A 189 27.13 -11.89 15.94
N SER A 190 26.11 -12.47 15.32
CA SER A 190 25.05 -11.76 14.60
C SER A 190 23.66 -12.05 15.15
N ARG A 191 22.67 -11.23 14.76
CA ARG A 191 21.32 -11.25 15.34
C ARG A 191 20.23 -11.13 14.27
N ILE A 192 19.33 -12.11 14.22
CA ILE A 192 18.04 -12.02 13.52
C ILE A 192 16.98 -11.57 14.53
N ILE A 193 16.36 -10.42 14.28
CA ILE A 193 15.43 -9.75 15.19
C ILE A 193 14.07 -9.60 14.50
N ASN A 194 13.09 -10.34 14.99
CA ASN A 194 11.74 -10.42 14.43
C ASN A 194 10.76 -9.58 15.26
N VAL A 195 10.37 -8.41 14.74
CA VAL A 195 9.45 -7.49 15.42
C VAL A 195 8.04 -8.04 15.34
N ASN A 196 7.53 -8.46 16.49
CA ASN A 196 6.26 -9.15 16.64
C ASN A 196 5.20 -8.21 17.25
N SER A 197 4.21 -8.75 17.95
CA SER A 197 3.19 -7.99 18.69
C SER A 197 2.51 -8.92 19.69
N VAL A 198 2.08 -8.39 20.85
CA VAL A 198 1.24 -9.13 21.82
C VAL A 198 0.01 -9.81 21.19
N MET A 199 -0.46 -9.33 20.03
CA MET A 199 -1.55 -9.94 19.25
C MET A 199 -1.32 -11.40 18.84
N HIS A 200 -0.08 -11.92 18.85
CA HIS A 200 0.17 -13.36 18.69
C HIS A 200 -0.51 -14.21 19.78
N SER A 201 -0.84 -13.60 20.93
CA SER A 201 -1.54 -14.23 22.06
C SER A 201 -3.01 -14.55 21.76
N VAL A 202 -3.60 -13.95 20.72
CA VAL A 202 -4.95 -14.26 20.21
C VAL A 202 -4.93 -14.86 18.81
N GLY A 203 -3.75 -15.26 18.32
CA GLY A 203 -3.55 -15.89 17.01
C GLY A 203 -3.77 -17.40 17.03
N PHE A 204 -4.08 -17.98 15.87
CA PHE A 204 -4.10 -19.43 15.69
C PHE A 204 -3.66 -19.81 14.27
N VAL A 205 -2.66 -20.69 14.14
CA VAL A 205 -2.16 -21.13 12.83
C VAL A 205 -2.67 -22.55 12.55
N ASP A 206 -3.45 -22.72 11.49
CA ASP A 206 -3.63 -24.04 10.84
C ASP A 206 -2.54 -24.17 9.75
N PRO A 207 -1.54 -25.05 9.88
CA PRO A 207 -0.53 -25.25 8.84
C PRO A 207 -1.14 -25.81 7.54
N ASP A 208 -2.33 -26.42 7.59
CA ASP A 208 -3.07 -26.87 6.41
C ASP A 208 -3.90 -25.75 5.75
N ASP A 209 -3.97 -24.54 6.35
CA ASP A 209 -4.70 -23.37 5.84
C ASP A 209 -4.16 -22.03 6.40
N MET A 210 -2.90 -21.72 6.06
CA MET A 210 -2.23 -20.48 6.51
C MET A 210 -2.78 -19.23 5.82
N ASN A 211 -3.30 -19.34 4.59
CA ASN A 211 -3.95 -18.25 3.86
C ASN A 211 -5.40 -17.96 4.33
N VAL A 212 -6.00 -18.83 5.15
CA VAL A 212 -7.41 -18.75 5.59
C VAL A 212 -8.38 -18.75 4.41
N VAL A 213 -8.24 -19.75 3.52
CA VAL A 213 -9.04 -19.93 2.29
C VAL A 213 -9.77 -21.26 2.23
N SER A 214 -9.52 -22.20 3.15
CA SER A 214 -10.16 -23.53 3.15
C SER A 214 -11.64 -23.55 3.53
N GLY A 215 -12.21 -22.41 3.94
CA GLY A 215 -13.56 -22.30 4.50
C GLY A 215 -13.73 -22.84 5.92
N ARG A 216 -12.72 -23.54 6.50
CA ARG A 216 -12.75 -24.05 7.88
C ARG A 216 -12.83 -22.95 8.94
N ARG A 217 -12.30 -21.76 8.61
CA ARG A 217 -12.27 -20.56 9.46
C ARG A 217 -12.70 -19.37 8.60
N LYS A 218 -13.63 -18.55 9.09
CA LYS A 218 -14.01 -17.30 8.41
C LYS A 218 -12.87 -16.28 8.59
N TYR A 219 -12.33 -15.75 7.50
CA TYR A 219 -11.29 -14.72 7.58
C TYR A 219 -11.83 -13.44 8.25
N SER A 220 -10.98 -12.82 9.05
CA SER A 220 -11.02 -11.39 9.37
C SER A 220 -9.57 -10.89 9.40
N SER A 221 -9.34 -9.60 9.17
CA SER A 221 -7.95 -9.08 9.15
C SER A 221 -7.26 -9.17 10.52
N LEU A 222 -8.04 -9.17 11.61
CA LEU A 222 -7.58 -9.52 12.95
C LEU A 222 -7.02 -10.96 13.02
N ILE A 223 -7.71 -11.93 12.40
CA ILE A 223 -7.24 -13.32 12.32
C ILE A 223 -5.99 -13.41 11.44
N GLY A 224 -5.96 -12.72 10.28
CA GLY A 224 -4.78 -12.64 9.42
C GLY A 224 -3.55 -12.11 10.18
N TYR A 225 -3.67 -10.94 10.79
CA TYR A 225 -2.58 -10.33 11.56
C TYR A 225 -2.12 -11.20 12.74
N SER A 226 -3.02 -11.60 13.64
CA SER A 226 -2.66 -12.38 14.83
C SER A 226 -2.05 -13.75 14.49
N SER A 227 -2.58 -14.43 13.45
CA SER A 227 -2.02 -15.70 12.97
C SER A 227 -0.66 -15.51 12.30
N SER A 228 -0.47 -14.44 11.51
CA SER A 228 0.84 -14.14 10.90
C SER A 228 1.93 -13.85 11.94
N LYS A 229 1.60 -13.11 13.01
CA LYS A 229 2.54 -12.87 14.11
C LYS A 229 2.81 -14.12 14.96
N LEU A 230 1.85 -15.00 15.15
CA LEU A 230 2.10 -16.31 15.79
C LEU A 230 2.98 -17.23 14.91
N ALA A 231 2.72 -17.29 13.60
CA ALA A 231 3.53 -18.06 12.65
C ALA A 231 5.00 -17.61 12.64
N GLN A 232 5.24 -16.29 12.72
CA GLN A 232 6.58 -15.71 12.80
C GLN A 232 7.35 -16.24 14.04
N ILE A 233 6.73 -16.33 15.22
CA ILE A 233 7.38 -16.87 16.43
C ILE A 233 7.64 -18.37 16.28
N MET A 234 6.65 -19.12 15.79
CA MET A 234 6.76 -20.57 15.57
C MET A 234 7.93 -20.90 14.63
N PHE A 235 8.03 -20.23 13.48
CA PHE A 235 9.13 -20.39 12.54
C PHE A 235 10.47 -19.95 13.14
N SER A 236 10.51 -18.80 13.83
CA SER A 236 11.72 -18.31 14.52
C SER A 236 12.23 -19.30 15.56
N SER A 237 11.34 -20.05 16.21
CA SER A 237 11.66 -21.07 17.22
C SER A 237 12.27 -22.33 16.61
N ILE A 238 11.80 -22.76 15.43
CA ILE A 238 12.43 -23.87 14.71
C ILE A 238 13.76 -23.44 14.07
N LEU A 239 13.86 -22.20 13.54
CA LEU A 239 15.14 -21.63 13.07
C LEU A 239 16.17 -21.54 14.21
N PHE A 240 15.73 -21.02 15.36
CA PHE A 240 16.49 -21.02 16.62
C PHE A 240 17.00 -22.41 16.97
N LYS A 241 16.13 -23.43 17.02
CA LYS A 241 16.58 -24.80 17.32
C LYS A 241 17.54 -25.37 16.26
N LYS A 242 17.31 -25.12 14.97
CA LYS A 242 18.14 -25.60 13.85
C LYS A 242 19.55 -24.99 13.79
N LEU A 243 19.74 -23.71 14.14
CA LEU A 243 21.06 -23.06 14.09
C LEU A 243 22.01 -23.58 15.20
N PRO A 244 23.17 -24.18 14.88
CA PRO A 244 24.17 -24.56 15.88
C PRO A 244 24.77 -23.35 16.62
N LEU A 245 25.24 -23.55 17.85
CA LEU A 245 25.90 -22.50 18.65
C LEU A 245 27.13 -21.93 17.92
N GLU A 246 27.84 -22.81 17.22
CA GLU A 246 29.04 -22.57 16.44
C GLU A 246 28.84 -21.58 15.28
N THR A 247 27.59 -21.30 14.88
CA THR A 247 27.28 -20.28 13.86
C THR A 247 27.34 -18.85 14.40
N GLY A 248 27.18 -18.66 15.71
CA GLY A 248 27.06 -17.34 16.33
C GLY A 248 25.87 -16.49 15.82
N VAL A 249 24.84 -17.11 15.22
CA VAL A 249 23.64 -16.42 14.71
C VAL A 249 22.50 -16.53 15.74
N SER A 250 22.35 -15.49 16.55
CA SER A 250 21.23 -15.38 17.50
C SER A 250 19.90 -15.13 16.77
N VAL A 251 18.80 -15.72 17.26
CA VAL A 251 17.44 -15.49 16.75
C VAL A 251 16.54 -15.04 17.90
N VAL A 252 15.87 -13.90 17.72
CA VAL A 252 15.12 -13.20 18.77
C VAL A 252 13.79 -12.68 18.21
N CYS A 253 12.69 -12.89 18.94
CA CYS A 253 11.42 -12.20 18.73
C CYS A 253 11.22 -11.11 19.80
N LEU A 254 10.39 -10.10 19.51
CA LEU A 254 10.07 -9.06 20.50
C LEU A 254 8.67 -8.46 20.33
N SER A 255 8.10 -7.90 21.41
CA SER A 255 7.01 -6.92 21.30
C SER A 255 7.58 -5.50 21.36
N PRO A 256 7.20 -4.58 20.43
CA PRO A 256 7.49 -3.16 20.56
C PRO A 256 6.49 -2.43 21.46
N GLY A 257 5.50 -3.13 22.01
CA GLY A 257 4.34 -2.53 22.67
C GLY A 257 3.28 -2.07 21.65
N VAL A 258 2.20 -1.48 22.17
CA VAL A 258 1.17 -0.82 21.37
C VAL A 258 1.61 0.60 21.07
N VAL A 259 2.11 0.78 19.85
CA VAL A 259 2.70 2.03 19.32
C VAL A 259 1.69 2.80 18.48
N LEU A 260 1.73 4.14 18.57
CA LEU A 260 0.88 5.03 17.81
C LEU A 260 1.22 4.95 16.32
N THR A 261 0.35 4.26 15.60
CA THR A 261 0.36 4.11 14.14
C THR A 261 -0.91 4.75 13.58
N ASN A 262 -0.96 5.01 12.27
CA ASN A 262 -2.07 5.75 11.62
C ASN A 262 -3.44 5.01 11.64
N VAL A 263 -3.49 3.82 12.26
CA VAL A 263 -4.65 2.95 12.54
C VAL A 263 -5.87 3.69 13.09
N ALA A 264 -5.68 4.79 13.82
CA ALA A 264 -6.79 5.55 14.41
C ALA A 264 -7.77 6.14 13.37
N ARG A 265 -7.34 6.29 12.11
CA ARG A 265 -8.11 6.94 11.04
C ARG A 265 -9.41 6.22 10.70
N ASP A 266 -9.41 4.89 10.73
CA ASP A 266 -10.51 4.05 10.23
C ASP A 266 -11.35 3.40 11.36
N LEU A 267 -11.06 3.74 12.62
CA LEU A 267 -11.89 3.36 13.77
C LEU A 267 -13.23 4.12 13.78
N SER A 268 -14.28 3.51 14.32
CA SER A 268 -15.58 4.18 14.48
C SER A 268 -15.48 5.41 15.40
N ARG A 269 -16.32 6.42 15.23
CA ARG A 269 -16.25 7.67 16.04
C ARG A 269 -16.31 7.44 17.56
N PHE A 270 -17.01 6.40 18.02
CA PHE A 270 -17.01 5.99 19.44
C PHE A 270 -15.64 5.43 19.87
N LEU A 271 -15.05 4.55 19.05
CA LEU A 271 -13.71 4.04 19.29
C LEU A 271 -12.66 5.15 19.18
N GLN A 272 -12.78 6.10 18.25
CA GLN A 272 -11.92 7.29 18.15
C GLN A 272 -12.03 8.19 19.39
N ALA A 273 -13.24 8.41 19.92
CA ALA A 273 -13.44 9.17 21.16
C ALA A 273 -12.78 8.46 22.37
N LEU A 274 -12.87 7.13 22.44
CA LEU A 274 -12.12 6.34 23.42
C LEU A 274 -10.60 6.43 23.17
N TYR A 275 -10.18 6.38 21.90
CA TYR A 275 -8.79 6.53 21.44
C TYR A 275 -8.19 7.90 21.78
N ALA A 276 -9.02 8.93 21.98
CA ALA A 276 -8.63 10.27 22.43
C ALA A 276 -8.49 10.38 23.97
N VAL A 277 -8.97 9.40 24.74
CA VAL A 277 -8.68 9.24 26.18
C VAL A 277 -7.50 8.29 26.42
N ILE A 278 -7.31 7.32 25.52
CA ILE A 278 -6.17 6.37 25.49
C ILE A 278 -4.76 6.97 25.18
N PRO A 279 -4.51 8.19 24.64
CA PRO A 279 -3.16 8.59 24.20
C PRO A 279 -2.12 8.64 25.32
N TYR A 280 -2.57 8.75 26.58
CA TYR A 280 -1.66 8.66 27.73
C TYR A 280 -0.93 7.31 27.80
N PHE A 281 -1.48 6.21 27.26
CA PHE A 281 -0.93 4.86 27.43
C PHE A 281 -0.19 4.30 26.21
N ILE A 282 -0.53 4.75 25.00
CA ILE A 282 0.11 4.30 23.75
C ILE A 282 1.55 4.86 23.65
N PHE A 283 2.49 4.07 23.13
CA PHE A 283 3.88 4.46 22.90
C PHE A 283 4.04 5.31 21.63
N SER A 284 5.00 6.25 21.62
CA SER A 284 5.49 6.84 20.38
C SER A 284 6.38 5.86 19.59
N PRO A 285 6.69 6.12 18.30
CA PRO A 285 7.67 5.33 17.56
C PRO A 285 9.04 5.24 18.24
N GLN A 286 9.47 6.30 18.93
CA GLN A 286 10.70 6.36 19.73
C GLN A 286 10.63 5.44 20.96
N GLU A 287 9.47 5.32 21.60
CA GLU A 287 9.30 4.45 22.76
C GLU A 287 9.19 2.98 22.37
N GLY A 288 8.61 2.70 21.20
CA GLY A 288 8.46 1.35 20.65
C GLY A 288 9.69 0.78 19.95
N CYS A 289 10.61 1.62 19.46
CA CYS A 289 11.86 1.14 18.87
C CYS A 289 12.86 0.60 19.91
N ARG A 290 12.65 0.91 21.20
CA ARG A 290 13.61 0.61 22.29
C ARG A 290 13.89 -0.88 22.44
N SER A 291 12.88 -1.76 22.39
CA SER A 291 13.11 -3.20 22.46
C SER A 291 13.82 -3.75 21.23
N SER A 292 13.64 -3.14 20.04
CA SER A 292 14.40 -3.48 18.83
C SER A 292 15.87 -3.05 18.93
N LEU A 293 16.13 -1.85 19.44
CA LEU A 293 17.48 -1.33 19.66
C LEU A 293 18.22 -2.15 20.74
N PHE A 294 17.59 -2.39 21.89
CA PHE A 294 18.10 -3.27 22.94
C PHE A 294 18.44 -4.66 22.40
N SER A 295 17.52 -5.27 21.63
CA SER A 295 17.75 -6.57 20.98
C SER A 295 18.94 -6.54 19.99
N ALA A 296 19.21 -5.40 19.34
CA ALA A 296 20.32 -5.21 18.42
C ALA A 296 21.66 -4.98 19.12
N THR A 297 21.71 -4.25 20.22
CA THR A 297 22.97 -3.74 20.81
C THR A 297 23.36 -4.33 22.16
N ASP A 298 22.42 -4.80 22.99
CA ASP A 298 22.74 -5.21 24.37
C ASP A 298 23.48 -6.56 24.42
N PRO A 299 24.56 -6.72 25.23
CA PRO A 299 25.33 -7.97 25.30
C PRO A 299 24.59 -9.14 25.98
N GLN A 300 23.55 -8.90 26.78
CA GLN A 300 22.78 -9.96 27.46
C GLN A 300 21.96 -10.83 26.48
N ILE A 301 21.72 -10.34 25.26
CA ILE A 301 20.89 -11.01 24.26
C ILE A 301 21.52 -12.33 23.77
N PRO A 302 22.80 -12.37 23.34
CA PRO A 302 23.54 -13.62 23.16
C PRO A 302 23.57 -14.53 24.41
N GLU A 303 23.84 -14.00 25.60
CA GLU A 303 23.89 -14.80 26.84
C GLU A 303 22.55 -15.50 27.14
N TYR A 304 21.43 -14.79 26.93
CA TYR A 304 20.08 -15.35 27.07
C TYR A 304 19.77 -16.37 25.97
N TRP A 305 20.20 -16.13 24.73
CA TRP A 305 20.05 -17.08 23.62
C TRP A 305 20.85 -18.38 23.85
N GLU A 306 22.09 -18.29 24.33
CA GLU A 306 22.90 -19.45 24.73
C GLU A 306 22.27 -20.20 25.91
N THR A 307 21.73 -19.48 26.90
CA THR A 307 21.05 -20.11 28.05
C THR A 307 19.85 -20.94 27.59
N LEU A 308 18.94 -20.35 26.80
CA LEU A 308 17.78 -21.07 26.25
C LEU A 308 18.17 -22.23 25.31
N LYS A 309 19.31 -22.13 24.62
CA LYS A 309 19.88 -23.20 23.81
C LYS A 309 20.31 -24.40 24.66
N ASN A 310 21.04 -24.14 25.75
CA ASN A 310 21.55 -25.18 26.64
C ASN A 310 20.43 -25.87 27.44
N ASP A 311 19.34 -25.16 27.74
CA ASP A 311 18.14 -25.69 28.40
C ASP A 311 17.16 -26.40 27.42
N ASP A 312 17.49 -26.51 26.13
CA ASP A 312 16.62 -26.99 25.02
C ASP A 312 15.23 -26.32 25.00
N TRP A 313 15.15 -25.04 25.35
CA TRP A 313 13.88 -24.31 25.49
C TRP A 313 13.05 -24.40 24.19
N PRO A 314 11.73 -24.66 24.25
CA PRO A 314 10.92 -24.96 23.07
C PRO A 314 10.78 -23.80 22.08
N VAL A 315 11.08 -22.56 22.51
CA VAL A 315 10.79 -21.31 21.80
C VAL A 315 12.06 -20.45 21.71
N CYS A 316 12.21 -19.62 20.68
CA CYS A 316 13.32 -18.64 20.63
C CYS A 316 13.19 -17.58 21.74
N PRO A 317 14.30 -16.91 22.14
CA PRO A 317 14.26 -15.71 22.98
C PRO A 317 13.15 -14.73 22.56
N PHE A 318 12.34 -14.32 23.52
CA PHE A 318 11.30 -13.30 23.34
C PHE A 318 11.51 -12.14 24.30
N ILE A 319 11.53 -10.91 23.78
CA ILE A 319 11.80 -9.68 24.53
C ILE A 319 10.54 -8.80 24.61
N SER A 320 10.16 -8.36 25.81
CA SER A 320 9.04 -7.46 26.04
C SER A 320 9.35 -6.00 25.67
N GLN A 321 8.30 -5.20 25.59
CA GLN A 321 8.33 -3.75 25.34
C GLN A 321 9.04 -2.94 26.44
N ASP A 322 9.29 -3.55 27.61
CA ASP A 322 10.13 -3.00 28.69
C ASP A 322 11.56 -3.57 28.68
N CYS A 323 12.02 -4.13 27.54
CA CYS A 323 13.38 -4.62 27.28
C CYS A 323 13.84 -5.75 28.21
N ARG A 324 12.96 -6.74 28.47
CA ARG A 324 13.26 -7.88 29.34
C ARG A 324 12.90 -9.22 28.68
N PRO A 325 13.53 -10.33 29.11
CA PRO A 325 13.05 -11.68 28.84
C PRO A 325 11.57 -11.85 29.24
N ALA A 326 10.76 -12.35 28.30
CA ALA A 326 9.36 -12.68 28.52
C ALA A 326 9.01 -14.00 27.80
N ASN A 327 7.89 -14.61 28.17
CA ASN A 327 7.35 -15.77 27.45
C ASN A 327 6.28 -15.31 26.45
N PRO A 328 6.29 -15.79 25.19
CA PRO A 328 5.16 -15.63 24.28
C PRO A 328 4.00 -16.58 24.64
N SER A 329 2.95 -16.59 23.83
CA SER A 329 1.70 -17.30 24.10
C SER A 329 1.83 -18.81 24.31
N GLU A 330 0.85 -19.41 25.00
CA GLU A 330 0.77 -20.86 25.22
C GLU A 330 0.81 -21.65 23.89
N GLU A 331 0.17 -21.15 22.83
CA GLU A 331 0.20 -21.78 21.50
C GLU A 331 1.57 -21.64 20.80
N ALA A 332 2.36 -20.59 21.08
CA ALA A 332 3.71 -20.47 20.52
C ALA A 332 4.68 -21.57 21.03
N HIS A 333 4.36 -22.20 22.17
CA HIS A 333 5.11 -23.34 22.73
C HIS A 333 4.69 -24.69 22.12
N ASN A 334 3.73 -24.72 21.20
CA ASN A 334 3.26 -25.94 20.52
C ASN A 334 4.28 -26.39 19.45
N THR A 335 5.26 -27.20 19.85
CA THR A 335 6.36 -27.65 18.99
C THR A 335 5.91 -28.50 17.78
N GLU A 336 4.83 -29.27 17.89
CA GLU A 336 4.27 -30.02 16.74
C GLU A 336 3.72 -29.05 15.68
N THR A 337 2.91 -28.07 16.09
CA THR A 337 2.42 -27.04 15.18
C THR A 337 3.57 -26.20 14.63
N ALA A 338 4.56 -25.83 15.45
CA ALA A 338 5.71 -25.05 15.01
C ALA A 338 6.55 -25.77 13.94
N GLN A 339 6.80 -27.07 14.10
CA GLN A 339 7.48 -27.89 13.08
C GLN A 339 6.67 -27.96 11.77
N ARG A 340 5.34 -28.09 11.85
CA ARG A 340 4.48 -28.07 10.67
C ARG A 340 4.41 -26.70 10.00
N VAL A 341 4.45 -25.61 10.77
CA VAL A 341 4.57 -24.23 10.26
C VAL A 341 5.93 -24.04 9.59
N TRP A 342 7.01 -24.58 10.15
CA TRP A 342 8.34 -24.56 9.51
C TRP A 342 8.33 -25.23 8.15
N GLU A 343 7.90 -26.49 8.08
CA GLU A 343 7.82 -27.27 6.84
C GLU A 343 6.97 -26.58 5.77
N LYS A 344 5.77 -26.10 6.16
CA LYS A 344 4.88 -25.38 5.23
C LYS A 344 5.41 -24.03 4.82
N THR A 345 6.11 -23.31 5.70
CA THR A 345 6.73 -22.02 5.33
C THR A 345 7.78 -22.24 4.24
N LEU A 346 8.69 -23.20 4.41
CA LEU A 346 9.71 -23.51 3.40
C LEU A 346 9.09 -23.95 2.06
N GLU A 347 8.04 -24.78 2.10
CA GLU A 347 7.27 -25.19 0.91
C GLU A 347 6.69 -23.97 0.16
N LEU A 348 6.04 -23.05 0.86
CA LEU A 348 5.40 -21.85 0.30
C LEU A 348 6.44 -20.84 -0.24
N VAL A 349 7.58 -20.66 0.44
CA VAL A 349 8.66 -19.77 -0.02
C VAL A 349 9.65 -20.44 -1.00
N GLY A 350 9.35 -21.65 -1.47
CA GLY A 350 10.12 -22.34 -2.50
C GLY A 350 11.51 -22.81 -2.09
N LEU A 351 11.74 -23.02 -0.78
CA LEU A 351 12.99 -23.51 -0.20
C LEU A 351 12.95 -25.03 0.08
N PRO A 352 14.07 -25.76 -0.03
CA PRO A 352 14.14 -27.15 0.42
C PRO A 352 14.18 -27.26 1.96
N LEU A 353 13.74 -28.40 2.52
CA LEU A 353 13.69 -28.63 3.98
C LEU A 353 15.07 -28.64 4.67
N ASP A 354 16.14 -28.82 3.89
CA ASP A 354 17.55 -28.81 4.29
C ASP A 354 18.28 -27.49 3.96
N ALA A 355 17.53 -26.42 3.65
CA ALA A 355 18.09 -25.12 3.26
C ALA A 355 19.01 -24.50 4.32
N VAL A 356 18.67 -24.61 5.61
CA VAL A 356 19.49 -24.02 6.69
C VAL A 356 20.80 -24.79 6.84
N GLU A 357 20.72 -26.12 6.91
CA GLU A 357 21.86 -27.01 6.96
C GLU A 357 22.85 -26.74 5.82
N LYS A 358 22.36 -26.66 4.58
CA LYS A 358 23.16 -26.34 3.40
C LYS A 358 23.83 -24.97 3.45
N LEU A 359 23.12 -23.94 3.90
CA LEU A 359 23.68 -22.60 4.02
C LEU A 359 24.75 -22.49 5.12
N ILE A 360 24.66 -23.30 6.18
CA ILE A 360 25.71 -23.43 7.21
C ILE A 360 26.94 -24.14 6.63
N GLU A 361 26.74 -25.18 5.82
CA GLU A 361 27.81 -25.90 5.10
C GLU A 361 28.42 -25.09 3.94
N GLY A 362 27.83 -23.94 3.59
CA GLY A 362 28.30 -23.06 2.52
C GLY A 362 27.84 -23.45 1.10
N GLU A 363 26.86 -24.36 0.97
CA GLU A 363 26.26 -24.70 -0.30
C GLU A 363 25.33 -23.58 -0.83
N ASN A 364 25.32 -23.39 -2.15
CA ASN A 364 24.36 -22.51 -2.81
C ASN A 364 23.01 -23.23 -2.99
N ILE A 365 21.93 -22.66 -2.43
CA ILE A 365 20.57 -23.17 -2.61
C ILE A 365 19.85 -22.45 -3.75
N GLN A 366 19.17 -23.21 -4.63
CA GLN A 366 18.28 -22.64 -5.64
C GLN A 366 16.86 -22.48 -5.06
N CYS A 367 16.41 -21.24 -4.90
CA CYS A 367 15.02 -20.94 -4.56
C CYS A 367 14.12 -21.17 -5.78
N ARG A 368 13.02 -21.92 -5.59
CA ARG A 368 12.12 -22.38 -6.67
C ARG A 368 11.18 -21.31 -7.23
N LEU A 369 11.19 -20.10 -6.66
CA LEU A 369 10.41 -18.94 -7.12
C LEU A 369 10.78 -18.48 -8.54
N SER A 370 11.92 -18.93 -9.07
CA SER A 370 12.51 -18.57 -10.37
C SER A 370 11.73 -19.03 -11.62
N TYR A 371 10.42 -19.28 -11.53
CA TYR A 371 9.55 -19.77 -12.60
C TYR A 371 8.80 -18.68 -13.39
N HIS A 372 9.49 -17.58 -13.73
CA HIS A 372 9.11 -16.71 -14.87
C HIS A 372 10.32 -16.19 -15.65
N SER A 373 11.34 -15.63 -14.97
CA SER A 373 12.50 -15.03 -15.65
C SER A 373 13.46 -16.06 -16.28
N MET A 374 13.71 -17.19 -15.61
CA MET A 374 14.67 -18.21 -16.08
C MET A 374 14.20 -18.99 -17.32
N ALA A 375 12.92 -18.99 -17.65
CA ALA A 375 12.40 -19.66 -18.85
C ALA A 375 12.87 -18.96 -20.14
N LEU A 376 12.88 -17.62 -20.14
CA LEU A 376 13.46 -16.82 -21.21
C LEU A 376 14.97 -16.98 -21.27
N LEU A 377 15.68 -16.87 -20.13
CA LEU A 377 17.13 -16.98 -20.09
C LEU A 377 17.65 -18.36 -20.52
N THR A 378 17.00 -19.45 -20.11
CA THR A 378 17.38 -20.81 -20.53
C THR A 378 17.09 -21.07 -22.01
N SER A 379 15.95 -20.55 -22.51
CA SER A 379 15.62 -20.62 -23.95
C SER A 379 16.59 -19.79 -24.79
N LEU A 380 16.95 -18.59 -24.34
CA LEU A 380 17.95 -17.73 -24.98
C LEU A 380 19.33 -18.39 -24.98
N VAL A 381 19.77 -19.02 -23.88
CA VAL A 381 21.05 -19.75 -23.86
C VAL A 381 21.05 -20.95 -24.83
N GLN A 382 19.93 -21.68 -24.96
CA GLN A 382 19.80 -22.76 -25.95
C GLN A 382 19.72 -22.25 -27.41
N VAL A 383 19.22 -21.03 -27.64
CA VAL A 383 19.22 -20.36 -28.96
C VAL A 383 20.58 -19.77 -29.29
N PHE A 384 21.23 -19.03 -28.38
CA PHE A 384 22.57 -18.49 -28.55
C PHE A 384 23.64 -19.57 -28.71
N GLY A 385 23.47 -20.72 -28.04
CA GLY A 385 24.28 -21.93 -28.27
C GLY A 385 24.21 -22.49 -29.71
N ARG A 386 23.30 -21.98 -30.55
CA ARG A 386 23.20 -22.26 -31.99
C ARG A 386 23.49 -21.05 -32.90
N MET A 387 23.86 -19.89 -32.35
CA MET A 387 24.12 -18.65 -33.12
C MET A 387 25.57 -18.16 -33.07
N GLY A 388 26.51 -18.95 -32.53
CA GLY A 388 27.93 -18.57 -32.40
C GLY A 388 28.60 -18.09 -33.69
N ASP A 389 28.29 -18.73 -34.83
CA ASP A 389 28.87 -18.36 -36.14
C ASP A 389 28.34 -17.02 -36.69
N TRP A 390 27.11 -16.65 -36.34
CA TRP A 390 26.48 -15.41 -36.84
C TRP A 390 26.96 -14.17 -36.10
N ALA A 391 27.33 -14.29 -34.82
CA ALA A 391 27.86 -13.17 -34.04
C ALA A 391 29.17 -12.61 -34.64
N GLN A 392 30.10 -13.49 -35.04
CA GLN A 392 31.37 -13.09 -35.66
C GLN A 392 31.16 -12.44 -37.03
N LEU A 393 30.21 -12.95 -37.84
CA LEU A 393 29.84 -12.34 -39.12
C LEU A 393 29.20 -10.96 -38.93
N ALA A 394 28.24 -10.81 -38.02
CA ALA A 394 27.60 -9.52 -37.73
C ALA A 394 28.61 -8.49 -37.22
N GLN A 395 29.50 -8.89 -36.29
CA GLN A 395 30.55 -8.04 -35.76
C GLN A 395 31.54 -7.60 -36.85
N SER A 396 31.89 -8.49 -37.78
CA SER A 396 32.75 -8.18 -38.94
C SER A 396 32.08 -7.20 -39.92
N VAL A 397 30.78 -7.36 -40.18
CA VAL A 397 30.00 -6.45 -41.03
C VAL A 397 29.88 -5.06 -40.40
N ILE A 398 29.59 -4.98 -39.10
CA ILE A 398 29.53 -3.71 -38.36
C ILE A 398 30.89 -3.00 -38.38
N LEU A 399 31.99 -3.72 -38.14
CA LEU A 399 33.33 -3.15 -38.21
C LEU A 399 33.68 -2.64 -39.62
N GLY A 400 33.28 -3.38 -40.66
CA GLY A 400 33.43 -2.97 -42.06
C GLY A 400 32.62 -1.72 -42.43
N LEU A 401 31.39 -1.59 -41.92
CA LEU A 401 30.55 -0.40 -42.10
C LEU A 401 31.13 0.82 -41.38
N ILE A 402 31.61 0.67 -40.14
CA ILE A 402 32.30 1.73 -39.40
C ILE A 402 33.56 2.17 -40.16
N PHE A 403 34.37 1.23 -40.64
CA PHE A 403 35.58 1.54 -41.40
C PHE A 403 35.27 2.24 -42.74
N SER A 404 34.22 1.83 -43.45
CA SER A 404 33.82 2.48 -44.71
C SER A 404 33.29 3.89 -44.50
N TYR A 405 32.52 4.13 -43.42
CA TYR A 405 32.08 5.48 -43.02
C TYR A 405 33.26 6.39 -42.65
N LEU A 406 34.20 5.90 -41.83
CA LEU A 406 35.40 6.66 -41.46
C LEU A 406 36.27 6.98 -42.68
N LEU A 407 36.44 6.03 -43.60
CA LEU A 407 37.17 6.24 -44.85
C LEU A 407 36.46 7.27 -45.76
N ALA A 408 35.13 7.18 -45.90
CA ALA A 408 34.35 8.16 -46.66
C ALA A 408 34.44 9.56 -46.05
N LYS A 409 34.39 9.69 -44.73
CA LYS A 409 34.54 10.96 -44.02
C LYS A 409 35.95 11.53 -44.15
N LEU A 410 36.98 10.68 -44.11
CA LEU A 410 38.37 11.07 -44.38
C LEU A 410 38.55 11.58 -45.82
N ILE A 411 37.98 10.88 -46.81
CA ILE A 411 38.00 11.31 -48.21
C ILE A 411 37.28 12.66 -48.36
N SER A 412 36.12 12.84 -47.71
CA SER A 412 35.39 14.12 -47.72
C SER A 412 36.24 15.26 -47.18
N ILE A 413 36.94 15.07 -46.05
CA ILE A 413 37.82 16.08 -45.44
C ILE A 413 39.01 16.40 -46.36
N VAL A 414 39.58 15.39 -47.04
CA VAL A 414 40.68 15.59 -48.01
C VAL A 414 40.21 16.30 -49.28
N VAL A 415 38.95 16.09 -49.71
CA VAL A 415 38.35 16.81 -50.84
C VAL A 415 38.10 18.27 -50.48
N THR A 416 37.49 18.58 -49.33
CA THR A 416 37.27 19.98 -48.92
C THR A 416 38.61 20.72 -48.74
N PHE A 417 39.60 20.10 -48.10
CA PHE A 417 40.96 20.68 -47.99
C PHE A 417 41.61 20.96 -49.35
N LYS A 418 41.24 20.22 -50.41
CA LYS A 418 41.74 20.45 -51.76
C LYS A 418 40.99 21.59 -52.46
N GLU A 419 39.69 21.75 -52.22
CA GLU A 419 38.89 22.84 -52.77
C GLU A 419 39.21 24.18 -52.10
N ASP A 420 39.44 24.20 -50.78
CA ASP A 420 39.86 25.39 -50.03
C ASP A 420 41.27 25.89 -50.46
N ASN A 421 42.18 24.98 -50.81
CA ASN A 421 43.49 25.35 -51.37
C ASN A 421 43.41 25.80 -52.86
N LEU A 422 42.32 25.50 -53.57
CA LEU A 422 42.08 25.95 -54.95
C LEU A 422 41.31 27.28 -55.01
N SER A 423 40.50 27.61 -54.01
CA SER A 423 39.79 28.89 -53.95
C SER A 423 40.74 30.06 -53.66
N LEU A 424 41.70 29.88 -52.75
CA LEU A 424 42.71 30.89 -52.40
C LEU A 424 43.59 31.34 -53.57
N THR A 425 43.75 30.50 -54.61
CA THR A 425 44.61 30.78 -55.77
C THR A 425 43.88 31.45 -56.94
N ARG A 426 42.62 31.90 -56.75
CA ARG A 426 41.78 32.40 -57.87
C ARG A 426 41.15 33.79 -57.68
N HIS A 427 41.45 34.50 -56.60
CA HIS A 427 41.08 35.91 -56.43
C HIS A 427 42.29 36.81 -56.26
N THR A 428 42.94 37.09 -57.38
CA THR A 428 43.87 38.22 -57.55
C THR A 428 43.75 38.66 -59.00
N GLU A 429 43.60 39.97 -59.25
CA GLU A 429 43.22 40.57 -60.55
C GLU A 429 41.77 40.22 -60.96
N ASP A 430 40.98 41.07 -61.62
CA ASP A 430 41.26 42.39 -62.24
C ASP A 430 40.09 43.40 -61.97
N SER A 431 39.95 44.46 -62.78
CA SER A 431 39.40 45.77 -62.41
C SER A 431 38.25 46.29 -63.31
N GLN A 432 37.57 47.37 -62.84
CA GLN A 432 36.92 48.50 -63.59
C GLN A 432 35.45 48.86 -63.25
N PHE A 433 35.29 49.99 -62.52
CA PHE A 433 34.54 51.23 -62.85
C PHE A 433 33.13 51.29 -63.53
N GLU A 434 32.35 52.31 -63.08
CA GLU A 434 31.26 53.08 -63.77
C GLU A 434 29.84 52.47 -63.98
N VAL A 435 28.69 53.19 -63.90
CA VAL A 435 28.32 54.49 -63.25
C VAL A 435 26.77 54.73 -63.17
N LYS A 436 26.24 55.30 -62.06
CA LYS A 436 24.97 56.10 -61.88
C LYS A 436 23.55 55.51 -62.19
N PRO A 437 22.42 56.21 -61.82
CA PRO A 437 22.15 57.10 -60.65
C PRO A 437 20.73 56.97 -59.99
N GLU A 438 20.53 57.70 -58.87
CA GLU A 438 19.26 58.32 -58.35
C GLU A 438 18.04 57.42 -57.99
N GLY A 439 17.25 57.66 -56.93
CA GLY A 439 17.25 58.66 -55.83
C GLY A 439 16.32 58.16 -54.69
N VAL A 440 15.93 58.87 -53.62
CA VAL A 440 16.01 60.29 -53.20
C VAL A 440 16.13 60.34 -51.63
N ASP A 441 16.47 61.51 -51.07
CA ASP A 441 16.46 61.94 -49.65
C ASP A 441 15.55 61.18 -48.64
N SER A 442 15.89 61.08 -47.34
CA SER A 442 16.36 62.20 -46.52
C SER A 442 17.40 61.93 -45.41
N ARG A 443 18.55 62.62 -45.54
CA ARG A 443 19.18 63.51 -44.54
C ARG A 443 19.04 63.20 -43.03
N ARG A 444 20.15 62.86 -42.34
CA ARG A 444 21.17 63.78 -41.69
C ARG A 444 20.82 64.08 -40.21
N LEU A 445 21.76 64.29 -39.27
CA LEU A 445 23.24 64.44 -39.28
C LEU A 445 23.80 63.89 -37.94
N ASP A 446 25.06 63.45 -37.94
CA ASP A 446 26.14 63.63 -36.93
C ASP A 446 25.91 63.44 -35.41
N SER A 447 26.91 63.03 -34.61
CA SER A 447 28.22 62.39 -34.88
C SER A 447 28.93 62.05 -33.55
N SER A 448 29.98 61.22 -33.59
CA SER A 448 31.14 61.24 -32.64
C SER A 448 30.86 60.79 -31.18
N SER A 449 31.83 60.36 -30.34
CA SER A 449 33.18 59.78 -30.56
C SER A 449 33.74 59.22 -29.23
N GLY A 450 34.74 58.32 -29.29
CA GLY A 450 35.44 57.76 -28.12
C GLY A 450 34.65 56.63 -27.40
N GLY A 451 35.26 55.66 -26.71
CA GLY A 451 36.68 55.42 -26.42
C GLY A 451 37.20 56.19 -25.20
N GLY A 452 37.74 55.57 -24.14
CA GLY A 452 37.81 54.13 -23.82
C GLY A 452 38.90 53.79 -22.79
N GLY A 453 38.72 52.68 -22.04
CA GLY A 453 39.73 52.10 -21.12
C GLY A 453 39.78 52.68 -19.68
N GLY A 454 40.36 51.90 -18.75
CA GLY A 454 40.53 52.21 -17.32
C GLY A 454 39.27 51.89 -16.47
N GLU A 455 39.18 50.89 -15.59
CA GLU A 455 40.05 50.36 -14.49
C GLU A 455 39.85 51.03 -13.11
N ALA A 456 39.98 50.18 -12.07
CA ALA A 456 40.31 50.48 -10.67
C ALA A 456 39.27 51.14 -9.72
N ASP A 457 38.65 50.26 -8.92
CA ASP A 457 38.72 50.22 -7.44
C ASP A 457 38.02 51.20 -6.47
N SER A 458 37.58 50.56 -5.37
CA SER A 458 37.57 50.99 -3.96
C SER A 458 36.46 51.88 -3.36
N LEU A 459 35.81 51.32 -2.32
CA LEU A 459 35.65 51.80 -0.91
C LEU A 459 35.12 53.26 -0.67
N VAL A 460 34.39 53.62 0.39
CA VAL A 460 34.23 53.11 1.79
C VAL A 460 32.76 53.33 2.24
N ALA A 461 32.34 52.73 3.37
CA ALA A 461 30.99 52.81 3.96
C ALA A 461 30.72 54.01 4.91
N GLU A 462 29.43 54.25 5.21
CA GLU A 462 28.89 54.73 6.51
C GLU A 462 27.54 54.02 6.79
N GLN A 463 27.31 53.44 7.98
CA GLN A 463 26.63 54.00 9.17
C GLN A 463 25.21 54.58 8.91
N GLY A 464 24.13 54.20 9.64
CA GLY A 464 23.95 53.20 10.70
C GLY A 464 22.65 53.45 11.53
N SER A 465 22.25 52.50 12.41
CA SER A 465 21.13 52.62 13.39
C SER A 465 19.69 52.56 12.81
N SER A 466 18.66 51.92 13.41
CA SER A 466 18.56 50.93 14.51
C SER A 466 17.11 50.44 14.71
N ARG A 467 16.93 49.17 15.16
CA ARG A 467 15.71 48.56 15.79
C ARG A 467 14.46 48.41 14.91
N SER A 468 13.55 47.44 15.14
CA SER A 468 13.63 46.08 15.73
C SER A 468 12.26 45.38 15.60
N ASP A 469 12.21 44.14 15.06
CA ASP A 469 11.48 42.96 15.59
C ASP A 469 10.80 42.04 14.55
N SER A 470 11.14 40.74 14.68
CA SER A 470 10.27 39.57 14.52
C SER A 470 9.85 39.02 13.14
N VAL A 471 9.83 37.68 13.08
CA VAL A 471 9.11 36.76 12.16
C VAL A 471 9.65 36.59 10.73
N VAL A 472 10.16 35.36 10.51
CA VAL A 472 10.08 34.47 9.33
C VAL A 472 9.96 35.11 7.93
N GLY A 473 10.96 34.82 7.09
CA GLY A 473 10.82 34.74 5.64
C GLY A 473 11.27 33.35 5.16
N ASP A 474 10.53 32.79 4.21
CA ASP A 474 10.82 31.56 3.45
C ASP A 474 10.83 31.94 1.95
N ASP A 475 10.90 30.94 1.06
CA ASP A 475 10.84 31.02 -0.41
C ASP A 475 12.12 31.45 -1.17
N SER A 476 12.17 31.02 -2.44
CA SER A 476 13.08 31.41 -3.56
C SER A 476 14.52 30.84 -3.54
N GLU A 477 15.09 30.23 -4.59
CA GLU A 477 14.61 29.54 -5.83
C GLU A 477 15.44 28.20 -5.93
N GLU A 478 15.53 27.33 -6.95
CA GLU A 478 15.21 27.30 -8.40
C GLU A 478 15.24 25.79 -8.87
N ASP A 479 14.49 25.41 -9.91
CA ASP A 479 14.62 24.29 -10.90
C ASP A 479 14.66 22.75 -10.59
N ASP A 480 13.84 22.02 -11.38
CA ASP A 480 13.91 20.59 -11.77
C ASP A 480 14.78 20.43 -13.03
N ASP A 481 15.41 19.26 -13.26
CA ASP A 481 15.96 18.89 -14.59
C ASP A 481 15.73 17.40 -14.91
N TRP A 482 15.13 17.10 -16.08
CA TRP A 482 14.71 15.75 -16.49
C TRP A 482 14.67 15.60 -18.03
N GLU A 483 15.37 14.60 -18.57
CA GLU A 483 15.23 14.10 -19.95
C GLU A 483 15.12 12.56 -19.90
N GLY A 484 14.42 11.86 -20.80
CA GLY A 484 13.59 12.30 -21.92
C GLY A 484 13.30 11.09 -22.83
N VAL A 485 12.04 10.90 -23.24
CA VAL A 485 11.64 9.89 -24.25
C VAL A 485 10.65 10.56 -25.18
N GLU A 486 10.92 10.51 -26.48
CA GLU A 486 10.14 11.24 -27.50
C GLU A 486 8.69 10.69 -27.59
N SER A 487 7.72 11.53 -27.25
CA SER A 487 6.30 11.34 -27.54
C SER A 487 6.03 11.51 -29.04
N THR A 488 4.99 10.85 -29.57
CA THR A 488 4.54 11.15 -30.93
C THR A 488 3.60 12.36 -30.93
N GLU A 489 3.52 13.08 -32.04
CA GLU A 489 2.59 14.22 -32.21
C GLU A 489 1.12 13.83 -31.90
N LEU A 490 0.77 12.55 -32.08
CA LEU A 490 -0.55 12.00 -31.76
C LEU A 490 -0.77 11.81 -30.25
N ASP A 491 0.25 11.35 -29.51
CA ASP A 491 0.21 11.23 -28.04
C ASP A 491 0.03 12.60 -27.37
N GLU A 492 0.73 13.61 -27.89
CA GLU A 492 0.67 15.00 -27.41
C GLU A 492 -0.70 15.62 -27.71
N ALA A 493 -1.20 15.47 -28.95
CA ALA A 493 -2.53 15.94 -29.32
C ALA A 493 -3.65 15.24 -28.52
N PHE A 494 -3.55 13.93 -28.30
CA PHE A 494 -4.49 13.16 -27.48
C PHE A 494 -4.44 13.59 -26.01
N SER A 495 -3.24 13.84 -25.46
CA SER A 495 -3.05 14.29 -24.09
C SER A 495 -3.59 15.70 -23.86
N ALA A 496 -3.34 16.62 -24.80
CA ALA A 496 -3.87 17.98 -24.77
C ALA A 496 -5.41 18.00 -24.90
N ALA A 497 -5.99 17.24 -25.84
CA ALA A 497 -7.45 17.08 -25.96
C ALA A 497 -8.06 16.51 -24.68
N THR A 498 -7.42 15.49 -24.08
CA THR A 498 -7.84 14.87 -22.82
C THR A 498 -7.82 15.86 -21.66
N LEU A 499 -6.76 16.66 -21.52
CA LEU A 499 -6.64 17.70 -20.48
C LEU A 499 -7.64 18.85 -20.69
N PHE A 500 -7.93 19.24 -21.93
CA PHE A 500 -8.98 20.22 -22.19
C PHE A 500 -10.36 19.71 -21.77
N VAL A 501 -10.69 18.44 -22.02
CA VAL A 501 -11.95 17.83 -21.56
C VAL A 501 -12.06 17.82 -20.03
N THR A 502 -10.98 17.54 -19.28
CA THR A 502 -11.05 17.59 -17.80
C THR A 502 -11.31 19.00 -17.26
N THR A 503 -10.67 20.02 -17.84
CA THR A 503 -10.83 21.41 -17.40
C THR A 503 -12.19 21.98 -17.80
N ALA A 504 -12.64 21.75 -19.04
CA ALA A 504 -13.97 22.14 -19.50
C ALA A 504 -15.11 21.42 -18.74
N ALA A 505 -14.87 20.20 -18.23
CA ALA A 505 -15.80 19.49 -17.37
C ALA A 505 -15.92 20.10 -15.96
N ALA A 506 -14.82 20.62 -15.40
CA ALA A 506 -14.79 21.17 -14.05
C ALA A 506 -15.47 22.55 -13.93
N ASP A 507 -15.38 23.39 -14.97
CA ASP A 507 -15.74 24.82 -14.90
C ASP A 507 -17.27 25.12 -14.91
N ARG A 508 -18.12 24.08 -14.83
CA ARG A 508 -19.60 24.12 -14.80
C ARG A 508 -20.31 24.90 -15.94
N LEU A 509 -19.56 25.44 -16.90
CA LEU A 509 -20.04 26.19 -18.08
C LEU A 509 -20.11 25.33 -19.35
N SER A 510 -19.80 24.04 -19.28
CA SER A 510 -19.89 23.12 -20.40
C SER A 510 -21.30 23.09 -21.01
N GLN A 511 -21.39 23.15 -22.33
CA GLN A 511 -22.63 22.84 -23.05
C GLN A 511 -23.13 21.44 -22.64
N LYS A 512 -24.45 21.22 -22.63
CA LYS A 512 -25.05 19.90 -22.32
C LYS A 512 -24.77 18.89 -23.45
N VAL A 513 -23.55 18.37 -23.50
CA VAL A 513 -23.14 17.28 -24.39
C VAL A 513 -23.95 16.01 -24.02
N PRO A 514 -24.61 15.34 -24.98
CA PRO A 514 -25.45 14.17 -24.68
C PRO A 514 -24.70 13.04 -23.97
N SER A 515 -25.41 12.24 -23.16
CA SER A 515 -24.82 11.11 -22.43
C SER A 515 -24.17 10.09 -23.37
N ASP A 516 -24.80 9.82 -24.52
CA ASP A 516 -24.29 8.89 -25.54
C ASP A 516 -22.91 9.30 -26.08
N VAL A 517 -22.66 10.62 -26.19
CA VAL A 517 -21.38 11.17 -26.67
C VAL A 517 -20.31 11.08 -25.59
N HIS A 518 -20.64 11.34 -24.32
CA HIS A 518 -19.74 11.07 -23.19
C HIS A 518 -19.36 9.59 -23.09
N GLN A 519 -20.32 8.68 -23.30
CA GLN A 519 -20.09 7.24 -23.32
C GLN A 519 -19.19 6.81 -24.49
N GLN A 520 -19.36 7.42 -25.67
CA GLN A 520 -18.49 7.18 -26.84
C GLN A 520 -17.06 7.69 -26.60
N LEU A 521 -16.89 8.90 -26.05
CA LEU A 521 -15.59 9.45 -25.67
C LEU A 521 -14.88 8.57 -24.63
N TYR A 522 -15.60 8.11 -23.60
CA TYR A 522 -15.06 7.16 -22.61
C TYR A 522 -14.56 5.86 -23.25
N GLY A 523 -15.34 5.29 -24.18
CA GLY A 523 -14.97 4.06 -24.88
C GLY A 523 -13.73 4.23 -25.77
N LEU A 524 -13.60 5.37 -26.47
CA LEU A 524 -12.42 5.68 -27.28
C LEU A 524 -11.18 5.93 -26.42
N TYR A 525 -11.31 6.71 -25.34
CA TYR A 525 -10.25 6.92 -24.36
C TYR A 525 -9.74 5.58 -23.80
N LYS A 526 -10.65 4.67 -23.43
CA LYS A 526 -10.29 3.34 -22.95
C LYS A 526 -9.60 2.46 -23.99
N ILE A 527 -9.92 2.58 -25.28
CA ILE A 527 -9.18 1.84 -26.31
C ILE A 527 -7.79 2.44 -26.54
N ALA A 528 -7.65 3.77 -26.50
CA ALA A 528 -6.36 4.45 -26.59
C ALA A 528 -5.41 4.10 -25.43
N THR A 529 -5.92 3.90 -24.20
CA THR A 529 -5.08 3.63 -23.01
C THR A 529 -4.98 2.17 -22.58
N GLU A 530 -6.01 1.36 -22.84
CA GLU A 530 -6.13 -0.04 -22.34
C GLU A 530 -6.49 -1.05 -23.44
N GLY A 531 -6.70 -0.59 -24.69
CA GLY A 531 -7.01 -1.45 -25.83
C GLY A 531 -8.45 -1.97 -25.89
N PRO A 532 -8.71 -3.00 -26.72
CA PRO A 532 -10.04 -3.58 -26.86
C PRO A 532 -10.62 -4.12 -25.55
N CYS A 533 -11.93 -3.99 -25.36
CA CYS A 533 -12.58 -4.35 -24.09
C CYS A 533 -12.49 -5.86 -23.78
N THR A 534 -11.57 -6.23 -22.89
CA THR A 534 -11.39 -7.60 -22.36
C THR A 534 -12.00 -7.80 -20.98
N ALA A 535 -12.43 -6.73 -20.31
CA ALA A 535 -12.97 -6.75 -18.95
C ALA A 535 -14.30 -7.54 -18.85
N PRO A 536 -14.55 -8.28 -17.74
CA PRO A 536 -15.80 -9.00 -17.53
C PRO A 536 -17.00 -8.05 -17.34
N GLN A 537 -18.20 -8.50 -17.73
CA GLN A 537 -19.41 -7.67 -17.70
C GLN A 537 -19.81 -7.27 -16.26
N PRO A 538 -19.99 -5.96 -15.95
CA PRO A 538 -20.48 -5.51 -14.66
C PRO A 538 -21.90 -5.99 -14.32
N SER A 539 -22.16 -6.22 -13.03
CA SER A 539 -23.48 -6.59 -12.50
C SER A 539 -24.61 -5.69 -13.02
N ALA A 540 -25.78 -6.27 -13.25
CA ALA A 540 -26.99 -5.55 -13.67
C ALA A 540 -27.41 -4.45 -12.67
N LEU A 541 -26.99 -4.55 -11.40
CA LEU A 541 -27.27 -3.55 -10.37
C LEU A 541 -26.42 -2.27 -10.53
N LYS A 542 -25.26 -2.32 -11.20
CA LYS A 542 -24.37 -1.16 -11.40
C LYS A 542 -24.59 -0.52 -12.77
N MET A 543 -25.77 0.07 -12.96
CA MET A 543 -26.24 0.63 -14.24
C MET A 543 -25.22 1.54 -14.94
N THR A 544 -24.63 2.50 -14.22
CA THR A 544 -23.64 3.46 -14.75
C THR A 544 -22.36 2.77 -15.23
N ALA A 545 -21.84 1.80 -14.47
CA ALA A 545 -20.68 0.99 -14.86
C ALA A 545 -21.00 0.06 -16.04
N ARG A 546 -22.22 -0.49 -16.09
CA ARG A 546 -22.70 -1.36 -17.16
C ARG A 546 -22.87 -0.62 -18.47
N ALA A 547 -23.35 0.63 -18.45
CA ALA A 547 -23.40 1.51 -19.62
C ALA A 547 -21.99 1.87 -20.13
N LYS A 548 -21.08 2.31 -19.23
CA LYS A 548 -19.67 2.58 -19.54
C LYS A 548 -18.96 1.38 -20.17
N TRP A 549 -19.18 0.17 -19.63
CA TRP A 549 -18.65 -1.08 -20.19
C TRP A 549 -19.27 -1.44 -21.55
N GLN A 550 -20.59 -1.27 -21.71
CA GLN A 550 -21.26 -1.49 -23.01
C GLN A 550 -20.74 -0.53 -24.09
N ALA A 551 -20.43 0.71 -23.75
CA ALA A 551 -19.88 1.68 -24.69
C ALA A 551 -18.47 1.31 -25.16
N TRP A 552 -17.59 0.89 -24.24
CA TRP A 552 -16.26 0.36 -24.57
C TRP A 552 -16.35 -0.92 -25.41
N GLN A 553 -17.24 -1.85 -25.06
CA GLN A 553 -17.44 -3.09 -25.83
C GLN A 553 -18.00 -2.83 -27.24
N LYS A 554 -18.91 -1.86 -27.40
CA LYS A 554 -19.59 -1.52 -28.67
C LYS A 554 -18.63 -1.01 -29.76
N LEU A 555 -17.48 -0.46 -29.39
CA LEU A 555 -16.45 0.01 -30.33
C LEU A 555 -15.58 -1.14 -30.90
N GLY A 556 -15.61 -2.32 -30.28
CA GLY A 556 -14.96 -3.53 -30.78
C GLY A 556 -13.43 -3.53 -30.66
N ALA A 557 -12.78 -4.25 -31.58
CA ALA A 557 -11.32 -4.28 -31.69
C ALA A 557 -10.86 -3.19 -32.68
N MET A 558 -10.39 -2.08 -32.13
CA MET A 558 -9.85 -0.91 -32.85
C MET A 558 -8.40 -0.67 -32.38
N PRO A 559 -7.47 -0.27 -33.26
CA PRO A 559 -6.13 0.13 -32.86
C PRO A 559 -6.15 1.34 -31.89
N PRO A 560 -5.21 1.44 -30.94
CA PRO A 560 -5.10 2.60 -30.04
C PRO A 560 -4.97 3.93 -30.79
N GLU A 561 -4.20 3.95 -31.88
CA GLU A 561 -3.94 5.14 -32.70
C GLU A 561 -5.22 5.63 -33.38
N GLU A 562 -6.00 4.71 -33.97
CA GLU A 562 -7.31 5.00 -34.58
C GLU A 562 -8.33 5.48 -33.53
N ALA A 563 -8.20 5.02 -32.28
CA ALA A 563 -9.02 5.48 -31.17
C ALA A 563 -8.62 6.88 -30.66
N MET A 564 -7.31 7.20 -30.66
CA MET A 564 -6.79 8.54 -30.37
C MET A 564 -7.27 9.55 -31.41
N GLU A 565 -7.11 9.27 -32.71
CA GLU A 565 -7.57 10.14 -33.80
C GLU A 565 -9.07 10.45 -33.66
N LYS A 566 -9.90 9.44 -33.41
CA LYS A 566 -11.37 9.62 -33.25
C LYS A 566 -11.75 10.33 -31.96
N TYR A 567 -10.97 10.17 -30.89
CA TYR A 567 -11.18 10.93 -29.66
C TYR A 567 -10.89 12.42 -29.91
N ILE A 568 -9.75 12.73 -30.53
CA ILE A 568 -9.35 14.09 -30.94
C ILE A 568 -10.39 14.71 -31.89
N GLU A 569 -10.90 13.94 -32.86
CA GLU A 569 -11.94 14.40 -33.79
C GLU A 569 -13.21 14.85 -33.04
N ILE A 570 -13.75 14.01 -32.14
CA ILE A 570 -14.97 14.31 -31.38
C ILE A 570 -14.74 15.49 -30.42
N VAL A 571 -13.59 15.55 -29.74
CA VAL A 571 -13.25 16.71 -28.87
C VAL A 571 -13.16 17.99 -29.70
N THR A 572 -12.62 17.94 -30.92
CA THR A 572 -12.57 19.08 -31.86
C THR A 572 -13.96 19.51 -32.34
N GLN A 573 -14.87 18.57 -32.61
CA GLN A 573 -16.25 18.88 -32.99
C GLN A 573 -17.06 19.51 -31.84
N LEU A 574 -16.82 19.07 -30.59
CA LEU A 574 -17.52 19.56 -29.40
C LEU A 574 -16.98 20.89 -28.87
N TYR A 575 -15.66 21.07 -28.92
CA TYR A 575 -14.97 22.19 -28.27
C TYR A 575 -13.89 22.83 -29.18
N PRO A 576 -14.21 23.38 -30.38
CA PRO A 576 -13.20 23.82 -31.36
C PRO A 576 -12.08 24.72 -30.81
N THR A 577 -12.38 25.51 -29.77
CA THR A 577 -11.45 26.39 -29.04
C THR A 577 -10.35 25.66 -28.27
N TRP A 578 -10.37 24.32 -28.15
CA TRP A 578 -9.28 23.57 -27.51
C TRP A 578 -7.96 23.70 -28.28
N LEU A 579 -8.05 23.98 -29.59
CA LEU A 579 -6.92 24.25 -30.47
C LEU A 579 -6.31 25.66 -30.30
N ASP A 580 -7.00 26.60 -29.66
CA ASP A 580 -6.60 28.03 -29.60
C ASP A 580 -5.59 28.36 -28.47
N GLY A 581 -5.26 27.40 -27.60
CA GLY A 581 -4.09 27.50 -26.71
C GLY A 581 -4.18 28.50 -25.55
N GLY A 582 -5.10 28.27 -24.59
CA GLY A 582 -4.92 28.74 -23.20
C GLY A 582 -6.06 29.57 -22.60
N VAL A 583 -6.59 29.12 -21.45
CA VAL A 583 -7.58 29.85 -20.64
C VAL A 583 -6.86 30.58 -19.50
N LYS A 584 -7.07 31.89 -19.39
CA LYS A 584 -6.50 32.72 -18.30
C LYS A 584 -7.37 32.64 -17.05
N ALA A 585 -6.76 32.32 -15.91
CA ALA A 585 -7.44 32.31 -14.60
C ALA A 585 -7.94 33.72 -14.20
N GLY A 586 -9.18 33.79 -13.70
CA GLY A 586 -9.80 35.01 -13.20
C GLY A 586 -10.00 34.98 -11.68
N SER A 587 -9.33 35.87 -10.95
CA SER A 587 -9.30 35.84 -9.48
C SER A 587 -10.64 36.23 -8.80
N ARG A 588 -11.12 35.37 -7.90
CA ARG A 588 -11.97 35.67 -6.72
C ARG A 588 -11.86 34.50 -5.74
N GLY A 589 -11.33 34.74 -4.54
CA GLY A 589 -10.77 33.68 -3.69
C GLY A 589 -11.63 33.18 -2.53
N ARG A 590 -11.05 32.18 -1.83
CA ARG A 590 -11.48 31.47 -0.61
C ARG A 590 -12.67 30.48 -0.78
N ASP A 591 -12.63 29.26 -0.23
CA ASP A 591 -11.68 28.62 0.73
C ASP A 591 -11.25 27.20 0.29
N ASP A 592 -10.24 26.63 0.97
CA ASP A 592 -9.83 25.21 1.10
C ASP A 592 -10.09 24.19 -0.03
N ALA A 593 -9.07 23.86 -0.85
CA ALA A 593 -8.83 22.50 -1.38
C ALA A 593 -7.45 22.29 -2.07
N ALA A 594 -6.94 21.06 -1.96
CA ALA A 594 -6.09 20.33 -2.91
C ALA A 594 -4.73 20.90 -3.41
N SER A 595 -3.64 20.26 -2.96
CA SER A 595 -2.43 20.03 -3.77
C SER A 595 -1.86 18.62 -3.56
N ASN A 596 -2.17 17.70 -4.48
CA ASN A 596 -1.28 16.63 -4.97
C ASN A 596 -2.02 15.65 -5.89
N SER A 597 -1.73 15.72 -7.20
CA SER A 597 -2.29 14.80 -8.20
C SER A 597 -1.35 14.55 -9.39
N ARG A 598 -0.09 14.16 -9.13
CA ARG A 598 0.69 13.37 -10.11
C ARG A 598 0.42 11.88 -9.92
N GLY A 599 -0.85 11.52 -10.08
CA GLY A 599 -1.33 10.13 -10.15
C GLY A 599 -1.49 9.67 -11.59
N THR A 600 -1.50 8.34 -11.77
CA THR A 600 -1.86 7.62 -13.00
C THR A 600 -2.98 8.29 -13.80
N MET A 601 -2.80 8.42 -15.12
CA MET A 601 -3.79 8.99 -16.05
C MET A 601 -5.16 8.29 -15.93
N GLY A 602 -6.13 8.97 -15.30
CA GLY A 602 -7.50 8.47 -15.21
C GLY A 602 -8.41 9.14 -14.17
N PRO A 603 -8.93 10.36 -14.43
CA PRO A 603 -10.18 10.79 -13.79
C PRO A 603 -11.25 11.34 -14.75
N VAL A 604 -10.95 11.48 -16.06
CA VAL A 604 -11.69 12.30 -17.05
C VAL A 604 -13.19 12.00 -17.12
N PHE A 605 -13.58 10.74 -16.98
CA PHE A 605 -14.98 10.30 -17.04
C PHE A 605 -15.48 9.76 -15.69
N SER A 606 -14.74 10.01 -14.61
CA SER A 606 -15.16 9.76 -13.22
C SER A 606 -15.86 10.98 -12.63
N SER A 607 -15.21 12.16 -12.67
CA SER A 607 -15.72 13.38 -12.01
C SER A 607 -17.12 13.79 -12.47
N LEU A 608 -17.38 13.72 -13.78
CA LEU A 608 -18.66 14.13 -14.41
C LEU A 608 -19.92 13.36 -13.96
N VAL A 609 -19.81 12.37 -13.08
CA VAL A 609 -20.97 11.65 -12.50
C VAL A 609 -20.98 11.68 -10.97
N TYR A 610 -19.84 11.97 -10.32
CA TYR A 610 -19.75 11.93 -8.85
C TYR A 610 -20.64 12.97 -8.15
N ASP A 611 -20.89 14.14 -8.75
CA ASP A 611 -21.72 15.19 -8.16
C ASP A 611 -23.21 14.80 -8.02
N GLU A 612 -23.75 13.88 -8.84
CA GLU A 612 -25.14 13.41 -8.71
C GLU A 612 -25.28 12.07 -7.96
N GLU A 613 -24.29 11.16 -8.05
CA GLU A 613 -24.35 9.87 -7.32
C GLU A 613 -23.96 10.05 -5.83
N SER A 614 -22.92 10.83 -5.51
CA SER A 614 -22.42 11.02 -4.12
C SER A 614 -23.47 11.62 -3.18
N GLU A 615 -24.17 12.66 -3.62
CA GLU A 615 -25.25 13.26 -2.83
C GLU A 615 -26.40 12.27 -2.55
N ASN A 616 -26.65 11.30 -3.44
CA ASN A 616 -27.75 10.35 -3.29
C ASN A 616 -27.38 9.15 -2.40
N GLU A 617 -26.17 8.62 -2.48
CA GLU A 617 -25.71 7.56 -1.56
C GLU A 617 -25.65 8.10 -0.12
N LEU A 618 -25.10 9.29 0.11
CA LEU A 618 -25.08 9.94 1.44
C LEU A 618 -26.49 10.23 1.98
N LYS A 619 -27.46 10.53 1.11
CA LYS A 619 -28.88 10.70 1.47
C LYS A 619 -29.57 9.38 1.81
N ILE A 620 -29.21 8.29 1.12
CA ILE A 620 -29.71 6.93 1.42
C ILE A 620 -29.19 6.45 2.77
N ASP A 621 -27.93 6.68 3.11
CA ASP A 621 -27.43 6.36 4.46
C ASP A 621 -28.09 7.22 5.55
N ALA A 622 -28.36 8.49 5.26
CA ALA A 622 -29.01 9.40 6.21
C ALA A 622 -30.43 8.96 6.62
N ILE A 623 -31.27 8.44 5.70
CA ILE A 623 -32.64 8.02 6.05
C ILE A 623 -32.66 6.82 7.02
N HIS A 624 -31.69 5.91 6.94
CA HIS A 624 -31.49 4.85 7.93
C HIS A 624 -31.05 5.42 9.29
N GLY A 625 -30.15 6.41 9.28
CA GLY A 625 -29.73 7.15 10.48
C GLY A 625 -30.89 7.82 11.20
N PHE A 626 -31.70 8.63 10.51
CA PHE A 626 -32.85 9.32 11.11
C PHE A 626 -33.88 8.34 11.69
N ALA A 627 -34.08 7.19 11.06
CA ALA A 627 -34.96 6.15 11.58
C ALA A 627 -34.40 5.45 12.84
N ARG A 628 -33.08 5.27 12.91
CA ARG A 628 -32.37 4.65 14.05
C ARG A 628 -32.28 5.58 15.27
N GLU A 629 -32.07 6.89 15.08
CA GLU A 629 -31.96 7.84 16.19
C GLU A 629 -33.31 8.47 16.61
N GLY A 630 -34.40 8.17 15.89
CA GLY A 630 -35.76 8.62 16.24
C GLY A 630 -36.17 9.99 15.67
N GLU A 631 -35.43 10.54 14.71
CA GLU A 631 -35.58 11.92 14.20
C GLU A 631 -36.71 12.08 13.17
N VAL A 632 -37.96 12.10 13.65
CA VAL A 632 -39.18 12.20 12.81
C VAL A 632 -39.12 13.32 11.77
N ASP A 633 -38.72 14.53 12.17
CA ASP A 633 -38.72 15.70 11.26
C ASP A 633 -37.68 15.59 10.15
N ASN A 634 -36.52 14.98 10.42
CA ASN A 634 -35.46 14.83 9.43
C ASN A 634 -35.75 13.65 8.50
N LEU A 635 -36.32 12.56 9.04
CA LEU A 635 -36.89 11.47 8.25
C LEU A 635 -37.96 11.96 7.27
N LEU A 636 -38.90 12.80 7.72
CA LEU A 636 -39.96 13.35 6.86
C LEU A 636 -39.39 14.21 5.73
N LYS A 637 -38.44 15.12 6.03
CA LYS A 637 -37.73 15.92 5.02
C LYS A 637 -36.98 15.04 4.01
N SER A 638 -36.38 13.92 4.46
CA SER A 638 -35.72 12.96 3.58
C SER A 638 -36.68 12.28 2.61
N ILE A 639 -37.83 11.84 3.09
CA ILE A 639 -38.86 11.24 2.23
C ILE A 639 -39.42 12.28 1.25
N GLU A 640 -39.60 13.53 1.70
CA GLU A 640 -40.11 14.64 0.89
C GLU A 640 -39.08 15.21 -0.11
N SER A 641 -37.78 14.98 0.10
CA SER A 641 -36.73 15.23 -0.89
C SER A 641 -36.58 14.10 -1.93
N GLY A 642 -37.41 13.05 -1.86
CA GLY A 642 -37.50 11.99 -2.86
C GLY A 642 -36.73 10.71 -2.53
N ILE A 643 -36.15 10.59 -1.33
CA ILE A 643 -35.41 9.39 -0.92
C ILE A 643 -36.39 8.22 -0.72
N PRO A 644 -36.14 7.02 -1.31
CA PRO A 644 -37.06 5.90 -1.17
C PRO A 644 -37.26 5.46 0.27
N VAL A 645 -38.53 5.37 0.71
CA VAL A 645 -38.91 4.89 2.06
C VAL A 645 -38.45 3.46 2.31
N ASN A 646 -38.32 2.67 1.24
CA ASN A 646 -37.81 1.30 1.22
C ASN A 646 -36.39 1.20 0.64
N ALA A 647 -35.58 2.27 0.77
CA ALA A 647 -34.14 2.18 0.57
C ALA A 647 -33.54 1.07 1.45
N ARG A 648 -32.39 0.53 1.06
CA ARG A 648 -31.71 -0.57 1.74
C ARG A 648 -30.27 -0.20 2.05
N ASP A 649 -29.80 -0.53 3.25
CA ASP A 649 -28.38 -0.47 3.61
C ASP A 649 -27.59 -1.67 3.06
N SER A 650 -26.28 -1.75 3.38
CA SER A 650 -25.40 -2.85 2.95
C SER A 650 -25.90 -4.24 3.35
N GLU A 651 -26.62 -4.34 4.48
CA GLU A 651 -27.18 -5.58 5.01
C GLU A 651 -28.62 -5.81 4.52
N GLY A 652 -29.07 -5.03 3.53
CA GLY A 652 -30.39 -5.15 2.92
C GLY A 652 -31.54 -4.59 3.77
N ARG A 653 -31.25 -4.03 4.95
CA ARG A 653 -32.26 -3.53 5.91
C ARG A 653 -32.82 -2.20 5.44
N THR A 654 -34.11 -2.00 5.64
CA THR A 654 -34.79 -0.72 5.37
C THR A 654 -34.80 0.19 6.60
N PRO A 655 -35.11 1.51 6.47
CA PRO A 655 -35.30 2.39 7.62
C PRO A 655 -36.31 1.85 8.66
N LEU A 656 -37.29 1.06 8.21
CA LEU A 656 -38.27 0.43 9.09
C LEU A 656 -37.62 -0.60 10.03
N HIS A 657 -36.63 -1.38 9.58
CA HIS A 657 -35.91 -2.33 10.44
C HIS A 657 -35.17 -1.61 11.57
N TRP A 658 -34.44 -0.54 11.24
CA TRP A 658 -33.70 0.28 12.19
C TRP A 658 -34.59 0.98 13.22
N ALA A 659 -35.77 1.45 12.80
CA ALA A 659 -36.77 2.02 13.71
C ALA A 659 -37.27 0.99 14.74
N ILE A 660 -37.34 -0.29 14.36
CA ILE A 660 -37.89 -1.37 15.17
C ILE A 660 -36.86 -1.89 16.18
N ASP A 661 -35.63 -2.14 15.72
CA ASP A 661 -34.45 -2.44 16.56
C ASP A 661 -34.38 -1.47 17.76
N ARG A 662 -34.51 -0.16 17.48
CA ARG A 662 -34.43 0.91 18.48
C ARG A 662 -35.73 1.19 19.24
N GLY A 663 -36.84 0.55 18.87
CA GLY A 663 -38.14 0.69 19.57
C GLY A 663 -38.93 1.96 19.24
N HIS A 664 -38.63 2.65 18.13
CA HIS A 664 -39.26 3.89 17.73
C HIS A 664 -40.62 3.68 17.04
N LEU A 665 -41.65 3.32 17.81
CA LEU A 665 -43.04 3.13 17.34
C LEU A 665 -43.60 4.35 16.58
N ASN A 666 -43.16 5.57 16.93
CA ASN A 666 -43.50 6.80 16.22
C ASN A 666 -42.93 6.83 14.80
N ILE A 667 -41.65 6.46 14.62
CA ILE A 667 -40.99 6.34 13.32
C ILE A 667 -41.62 5.21 12.51
N ALA A 668 -41.85 4.04 13.12
CA ALA A 668 -42.45 2.89 12.44
C ALA A 668 -43.84 3.22 11.86
N LYS A 669 -44.65 4.02 12.58
CA LYS A 669 -45.92 4.56 12.07
C LYS A 669 -45.71 5.49 10.87
N VAL A 670 -44.86 6.50 11.01
CA VAL A 670 -44.58 7.47 9.93
C VAL A 670 -44.06 6.80 8.65
N LEU A 671 -43.20 5.77 8.79
CA LEU A 671 -42.71 4.99 7.66
C LEU A 671 -43.83 4.20 6.97
N VAL A 672 -44.68 3.50 7.72
CA VAL A 672 -45.80 2.72 7.15
C VAL A 672 -46.87 3.64 6.54
N ASP A 673 -47.15 4.79 7.16
CA ASP A 673 -48.03 5.84 6.62
C ASP A 673 -47.47 6.45 5.32
N LYS A 674 -46.15 6.40 5.10
CA LYS A 674 -45.45 6.75 3.85
C LYS A 674 -45.17 5.51 2.96
N ASN A 675 -45.92 4.42 3.14
CA ASN A 675 -45.86 3.17 2.36
C ASN A 675 -44.54 2.37 2.45
N ALA A 676 -43.93 2.33 3.63
CA ALA A 676 -42.90 1.33 3.92
C ALA A 676 -43.44 -0.11 3.80
N ASP A 677 -42.61 -1.00 3.26
CA ASP A 677 -42.92 -2.42 3.13
C ASP A 677 -42.68 -3.14 4.46
N VAL A 678 -43.77 -3.43 5.17
CA VAL A 678 -43.79 -4.18 6.43
C VAL A 678 -43.31 -5.64 6.30
N ASN A 679 -43.14 -6.13 5.07
CA ASN A 679 -42.68 -7.48 4.74
C ASN A 679 -41.32 -7.49 4.04
N ALA A 680 -40.64 -6.34 3.92
CA ALA A 680 -39.31 -6.25 3.32
C ALA A 680 -38.35 -7.20 4.05
N LYS A 681 -37.62 -8.03 3.30
CA LYS A 681 -36.57 -8.90 3.83
C LYS A 681 -35.21 -8.25 3.78
N ASP A 682 -34.41 -8.33 4.84
CA ASP A 682 -32.98 -8.01 4.81
C ASP A 682 -32.13 -9.16 4.21
N ASN A 683 -30.80 -9.08 4.31
CA ASN A 683 -29.89 -10.09 3.75
C ASN A 683 -29.89 -11.43 4.52
N GLU A 684 -30.39 -11.48 5.76
CA GLU A 684 -30.57 -12.73 6.53
C GLU A 684 -32.01 -13.27 6.36
N GLY A 685 -32.77 -12.68 5.43
CA GLY A 685 -34.15 -13.01 5.15
C GLY A 685 -35.13 -12.59 6.26
N GLN A 686 -34.68 -11.89 7.29
CA GLN A 686 -35.52 -11.41 8.38
C GLN A 686 -36.38 -10.24 7.92
N THR A 687 -37.53 -10.04 8.58
CA THR A 687 -38.49 -8.97 8.26
C THR A 687 -38.65 -8.01 9.44
N PRO A 688 -39.29 -6.83 9.26
CA PRO A 688 -39.69 -5.95 10.35
C PRO A 688 -40.33 -6.65 11.56
N LEU A 689 -41.11 -7.72 11.32
CA LEU A 689 -41.75 -8.48 12.40
C LEU A 689 -40.79 -9.42 13.15
N HIS A 690 -39.74 -9.94 12.49
CA HIS A 690 -38.68 -10.71 13.18
C HIS A 690 -37.95 -9.81 14.18
N TYR A 691 -37.48 -8.64 13.74
CA TYR A 691 -36.83 -7.64 14.60
C TYR A 691 -37.75 -7.19 15.74
N ALA A 692 -39.05 -7.01 15.47
CA ALA A 692 -40.00 -6.60 16.50
C ALA A 692 -40.18 -7.67 17.60
N VAL A 693 -40.02 -8.95 17.27
CA VAL A 693 -40.04 -10.05 18.25
C VAL A 693 -38.69 -10.17 18.96
N VAL A 694 -37.58 -10.28 18.22
CA VAL A 694 -36.23 -10.51 18.78
C VAL A 694 -35.80 -9.36 19.72
N CYS A 695 -36.26 -8.13 19.49
CA CYS A 695 -36.02 -6.98 20.35
C CYS A 695 -37.11 -6.73 21.42
N ASP A 696 -38.02 -7.68 21.66
CA ASP A 696 -39.14 -7.64 22.62
C ASP A 696 -39.99 -6.35 22.51
N ARG A 697 -40.41 -6.02 21.28
CA ARG A 697 -41.14 -4.78 20.94
C ARG A 697 -42.63 -5.00 20.76
N GLU A 698 -43.33 -5.55 21.76
CA GLU A 698 -44.74 -6.00 21.66
C GLU A 698 -45.65 -4.98 20.96
N ALA A 699 -45.66 -3.72 21.41
CA ALA A 699 -46.50 -2.66 20.85
C ALA A 699 -46.17 -2.26 19.40
N ILE A 700 -44.99 -2.62 18.90
CA ILE A 700 -44.57 -2.45 17.50
C ILE A 700 -44.94 -3.69 16.69
N ALA A 701 -44.71 -4.89 17.22
CA ALA A 701 -45.12 -6.14 16.59
C ALA A 701 -46.65 -6.20 16.39
N GLU A 702 -47.43 -5.78 17.39
CA GLU A 702 -48.90 -5.71 17.33
C GLU A 702 -49.36 -4.66 16.30
N PHE A 703 -48.63 -3.56 16.14
CA PHE A 703 -48.86 -2.58 15.07
C PHE A 703 -48.56 -3.16 13.68
N LEU A 704 -47.43 -3.85 13.50
CA LEU A 704 -47.05 -4.46 12.23
C LEU A 704 -48.05 -5.55 11.79
N VAL A 705 -48.52 -6.39 12.71
CA VAL A 705 -49.55 -7.40 12.42
C VAL A 705 -50.89 -6.74 12.05
N LYS A 706 -51.29 -5.64 12.72
CA LYS A 706 -52.45 -4.83 12.29
C LYS A 706 -52.29 -4.24 10.89
N GLN A 707 -51.05 -3.98 10.46
CA GLN A 707 -50.68 -3.52 9.12
C GLN A 707 -50.39 -4.68 8.13
N LYS A 708 -50.76 -5.92 8.48
CA LYS A 708 -50.61 -7.14 7.66
C LYS A 708 -49.15 -7.54 7.36
N ALA A 709 -48.26 -7.35 8.33
CA ALA A 709 -46.99 -8.06 8.34
C ALA A 709 -47.24 -9.58 8.42
N ASN A 710 -46.47 -10.35 7.66
CA ASN A 710 -46.61 -11.79 7.50
C ASN A 710 -45.99 -12.52 8.70
N THR A 711 -46.86 -13.01 9.59
CA THR A 711 -46.54 -13.82 10.77
C THR A 711 -45.89 -15.17 10.44
N ALA A 712 -46.02 -15.66 9.21
CA ALA A 712 -45.46 -16.92 8.71
C ALA A 712 -44.31 -16.72 7.70
N ALA A 713 -43.82 -15.49 7.51
CA ALA A 713 -42.59 -15.26 6.75
C ALA A 713 -41.43 -15.96 7.46
N LYS A 714 -40.58 -16.70 6.73
CA LYS A 714 -39.40 -17.37 7.30
C LYS A 714 -38.11 -16.61 6.98
N ASP A 715 -37.18 -16.55 7.93
CA ASP A 715 -35.77 -16.14 7.72
C ASP A 715 -34.98 -17.18 6.90
N GLU A 716 -33.67 -17.00 6.71
CA GLU A 716 -32.83 -17.99 6.00
C GLU A 716 -32.55 -19.27 6.80
N ASP A 717 -32.58 -19.24 8.14
CA ASP A 717 -32.52 -20.44 8.99
C ASP A 717 -33.85 -21.23 8.98
N GLY A 718 -34.93 -20.61 8.49
CA GLY A 718 -36.24 -21.21 8.33
C GLY A 718 -37.21 -20.97 9.50
N ASN A 719 -36.88 -20.09 10.44
CA ASN A 719 -37.74 -19.69 11.56
C ASN A 719 -38.72 -18.61 11.13
N SER A 720 -39.92 -18.57 11.70
CA SER A 720 -40.84 -17.44 11.60
C SER A 720 -40.71 -16.49 12.81
N PRO A 721 -41.27 -15.27 12.77
CA PRO A 721 -41.34 -14.40 13.93
C PRO A 721 -41.98 -15.05 15.15
N LEU A 722 -42.87 -16.02 14.97
CA LEU A 722 -43.47 -16.74 16.10
C LEU A 722 -42.52 -17.80 16.69
N ASP A 723 -41.68 -18.42 15.87
CA ASP A 723 -40.69 -19.41 16.34
C ASP A 723 -39.56 -18.76 17.16
N LEU A 724 -39.25 -17.49 16.87
CA LEU A 724 -38.27 -16.66 17.61
C LEU A 724 -38.87 -15.95 18.85
N CYS A 725 -40.15 -16.19 19.18
CA CYS A 725 -40.87 -15.44 20.21
C CYS A 725 -40.72 -16.06 21.61
N GLU A 726 -39.68 -15.65 22.34
CA GLU A 726 -39.48 -16.05 23.75
C GLU A 726 -40.57 -15.48 24.68
N SER A 727 -41.11 -14.30 24.37
CA SER A 727 -42.19 -13.65 25.13
C SER A 727 -43.58 -14.26 24.85
N ASP A 728 -44.41 -14.39 25.87
CA ASP A 728 -45.75 -14.99 25.75
C ASP A 728 -46.78 -13.95 25.23
N TRP A 729 -46.81 -13.73 23.91
CA TRP A 729 -47.77 -12.82 23.25
C TRP A 729 -48.95 -13.60 22.62
N PRO A 730 -50.14 -13.66 23.27
CA PRO A 730 -51.22 -14.54 22.81
C PRO A 730 -51.79 -14.14 21.45
N TRP A 731 -51.84 -12.82 21.19
CA TRP A 731 -52.36 -12.25 19.94
C TRP A 731 -51.48 -12.59 18.72
N LEU A 732 -50.18 -12.84 18.90
CA LEU A 732 -49.28 -13.29 17.82
C LEU A 732 -49.56 -14.75 17.44
N ARG A 733 -49.80 -15.61 18.44
CA ARG A 733 -50.19 -17.02 18.21
C ARG A 733 -51.57 -17.15 17.57
N ASP A 734 -52.52 -16.27 17.89
CA ASP A 734 -53.87 -16.33 17.33
C ASP A 734 -54.00 -15.67 15.94
N SER A 735 -53.10 -14.76 15.58
CA SER A 735 -53.02 -14.22 14.22
C SER A 735 -52.34 -15.17 13.23
N ALA A 736 -51.31 -15.93 13.66
CA ALA A 736 -50.70 -16.99 12.85
C ALA A 736 -51.67 -18.12 12.45
N LYS A 737 -52.76 -18.33 13.21
CA LYS A 737 -53.81 -19.34 12.91
C LYS A 737 -54.87 -18.88 11.91
N GLN A 738 -54.79 -17.65 11.38
CA GLN A 738 -55.74 -17.08 10.41
C GLN A 738 -55.17 -16.99 8.99
N THR A 739 -53.98 -17.57 8.77
CA THR A 739 -53.22 -17.54 7.52
C THR A 739 -53.03 -18.92 6.86
N ASP A 740 -53.59 -19.98 7.48
CA ASP A 740 -53.81 -21.31 6.89
C ASP A 740 -55.27 -21.43 6.37
#